data_AF-A0A1H3DAT1-F1
#
_entry.id   AF-A0A1H3DAT1-F1
#
_cell.length_a   1.000
_cell.length_b   1.000
_cell.length_c   1.000
_cell.angle_alpha   90.00
_cell.angle_beta   90.00
_cell.angle_gamma   90.00
#
_symmetry.space_group_name_H-M   'P 1'
#
loop_
_entity.id
_entity.type
_entity.pdbx_description
1 polymer ?
#
loop_
_entity_poly.entity_id
_entity_poly.type
_entity_poly.pdbx_seq_one_letter_code
_entity_poly.pdbx_strand_id
1 'polypeptide(L)'
;MKRKVLIVDDQSVNRKILNKILCDQYTILEASNGQDALTILKDQGPTISAVLLDLIMPVMDGYDVLNTLSADPALSSIPIIVASQMDKEENEGKALELGARDFIVKPYNPSVLRKRLDNLIELYESNIYLNRIERDPLTGLYNKETFYRRATDILEKDSKLEYTLLVADIERFKLVNDSFGRSEGDRLLCYIAKQLDQAVSARSGICARLNADHFVTLLPEALSENTFSKIVSITEEHLSHYPLSMKISLKFGVYPIIDREIPVEGMCDRAILAADSAKGQYHCVYTYYDDSIRTRMLREQKIIDSMKNAVQEEQFLVYLQPKYDLESERIAGAEALVRWEHPELGFLSPNEFIPLFESNGFITEMDCYIWDKTCGIISDWVRKSKKYVPVSVNVSRKDIYQADLPAILTRITKKHGLRPSQLHLEITETAYTENPEQLIGIVTQLKNLGFIIEMDDFGSGYSSLNMLSELPLDILKLDMRFIQKETDKDSSRNILSFIISLAKWMNLLVVAEGVESRNQIELLRNMDCTYVQGYYYAKPMPSTEFTAMLMNAQLAAPISAADKDWQEGAIHIHKDNGNEVMLIVDDIQLNRAILAEYFQNAYTIVEADNGEVAYHYIEEHFDEIAIILLDLIMPVADGFQLLKRLRSNPLLTTIPVIVTSQAGETSEAQAFELGASDFIPKPYNMDIAIHRVQNVTARNAIQTLEREKRMLTKMKQLALEAKLDQLTGIYNRMEMERQVQEFFLTNQDQSAIFFMLDIDNFKAINDRFGHDQGDVAIQRVANTLQTMFREDDLVCRMGGDEFAVFMRAQFTHVQLIHRLEQMSTKLRFKIGPIEVTCSIGVCISPNYGTEYQDVYHNADVALLTAKRLGKNRYHIFGGEARLPDQVIHRNLDWLLDESSDAIVVIDPETYEIYYLNDAACTLSGKNKETCLSLPCYKAIWNNSKPCSHCVHISKLTRDYCEHEIQSEYSENSYIIKGKLIDWGNQQARIQYIQDNTNRARISRKAESLAKDRQLLLDLLPGGLIRYNASTLALTFINENMLNNLGYDQDTFRQKYRYRFDLMIPPEDRMRVLEEIQEQLTHGDTYTSLYPIERIDGSFCTVYSTGHYTSGPRGGEIYANLIEVPHITEKKPADVL
;
A
#
# COMPACT_ATOMS: atom_id res chain seq x y z
N MET A 1 12.56 36.03 25.12
CA MET A 1 13.85 36.70 25.21
C MET A 1 13.58 38.16 24.88
N LYS A 2 14.54 39.05 25.09
CA LYS A 2 14.42 40.43 24.60
C LYS A 2 14.87 40.42 23.15
N ARG A 3 14.00 40.88 22.25
CA ARG A 3 14.28 41.08 20.82
C ARG A 3 15.65 41.76 20.62
N LYS A 4 16.47 41.30 19.66
CA LYS A 4 17.82 41.83 19.45
C LYS A 4 17.79 43.00 18.47
N VAL A 5 18.47 44.09 18.80
CA VAL A 5 18.58 45.28 17.95
C VAL A 5 20.06 45.60 17.75
N LEU A 6 20.50 45.70 16.50
CA LEU A 6 21.86 46.08 16.16
C LEU A 6 21.95 47.60 15.99
N ILE A 7 22.82 48.25 16.75
CA ILE A 7 23.10 49.69 16.66
C ILE A 7 24.44 49.88 15.94
N VAL A 8 24.41 50.61 14.84
CA VAL A 8 25.57 50.90 14.00
C VAL A 8 25.74 52.41 13.95
N ASP A 9 26.74 52.93 14.66
CA ASP A 9 27.07 54.36 14.71
C ASP A 9 28.56 54.47 15.04
N ASP A 10 29.31 55.36 14.38
CA ASP A 10 30.76 55.47 14.54
C ASP A 10 31.14 56.11 15.89
N GLN A 11 30.27 56.97 16.43
CA GLN A 11 30.50 57.66 17.68
C GLN A 11 30.10 56.81 18.89
N SER A 12 31.09 56.47 19.72
CA SER A 12 30.88 55.69 20.95
C SER A 12 29.90 56.35 21.94
N VAL A 13 29.73 57.67 21.89
CA VAL A 13 28.77 58.41 22.72
C VAL A 13 27.33 58.13 22.28
N ASN A 14 27.06 58.13 20.98
CA ASN A 14 25.72 57.85 20.43
C ASN A 14 25.31 56.41 20.72
N ARG A 15 26.21 55.44 20.53
CA ARG A 15 25.96 54.04 20.87
C ARG A 15 25.61 53.87 22.35
N LYS A 16 26.36 54.51 23.26
CA LYS A 16 26.04 54.49 24.70
C LYS A 16 24.69 55.13 25.04
N ILE A 17 24.32 56.22 24.36
CA ILE A 17 23.01 56.87 24.55
C ILE A 17 21.88 55.97 24.08
N LEU A 18 21.96 55.45 22.85
CA LEU A 18 20.94 54.57 22.28
C LEU A 18 20.84 53.26 23.07
N ASN A 19 21.98 52.69 23.48
CA ASN A 19 22.02 51.53 24.36
C ASN A 19 21.30 51.83 25.68
N LYS A 20 21.60 52.97 26.34
CA LYS A 20 20.89 53.38 27.57
C LYS A 20 19.39 53.61 27.36
N ILE A 21 18.98 54.06 26.16
CA ILE A 21 17.56 54.25 25.82
C ILE A 21 16.87 52.90 25.57
N LEU A 22 17.53 51.92 24.97
CA LEU A 22 16.89 50.71 24.45
C LEU A 22 17.15 49.43 25.26
N CYS A 23 18.18 49.41 26.11
CA CYS A 23 18.59 48.23 26.89
C CYS A 23 17.49 47.69 27.82
N ASP A 24 16.54 48.55 28.22
CA ASP A 24 15.42 48.17 29.07
C ASP A 24 14.50 47.15 28.39
N GLN A 25 14.37 47.19 27.06
CA GLN A 25 13.41 46.40 26.27
C GLN A 25 14.09 45.46 25.26
N TYR A 26 15.28 45.82 24.76
CA TYR A 26 15.97 45.09 23.69
C TYR A 26 17.35 44.60 24.13
N THR A 27 17.82 43.54 23.48
CA THR A 27 19.21 43.10 23.57
C THR A 27 20.01 43.87 22.51
N ILE A 28 20.96 44.70 22.93
CA ILE A 28 21.67 45.60 22.03
C ILE A 28 22.98 44.98 21.55
N LEU A 29 23.13 44.88 20.23
CA LEU A 29 24.41 44.62 19.58
C LEU A 29 24.96 45.96 19.08
N GLU A 30 26.29 46.15 19.13
CA GLU A 30 26.91 47.40 18.70
C GLU A 30 27.95 47.14 17.61
N ALA A 31 27.91 47.94 16.55
CA ALA A 31 28.93 48.00 15.50
C ALA A 31 29.44 49.42 15.32
N SER A 32 30.72 49.55 15.00
CA SER A 32 31.40 50.85 14.89
C SER A 32 31.51 51.40 13.46
N ASN A 33 31.19 50.58 12.46
CA ASN A 33 31.19 50.92 11.03
C ASN A 33 30.34 49.90 10.26
N GLY A 34 30.10 50.15 8.97
CA GLY A 34 29.27 49.28 8.13
C GLY A 34 29.83 47.87 7.90
N GLN A 35 31.16 47.70 7.85
CA GLN A 35 31.81 46.40 7.64
C GLN A 35 31.65 45.48 8.85
N ASP A 36 31.79 46.03 10.06
CA ASP A 36 31.51 45.32 11.32
C ASP A 36 30.04 44.88 11.37
N ALA A 37 29.13 45.77 10.97
CA ALA A 37 27.70 45.49 10.95
C ALA A 37 27.35 44.33 10.02
N LEU A 38 27.90 44.31 8.79
CA LEU A 38 27.68 43.19 7.86
C LEU A 38 28.25 41.86 8.37
N THR A 39 29.36 41.90 9.10
CA THR A 39 29.95 40.70 9.70
C THR A 39 29.03 40.12 10.76
N ILE A 40 28.46 40.98 11.62
CA ILE A 40 27.49 40.59 12.65
C ILE A 40 26.19 40.09 12.00
N LEU A 41 25.72 40.73 10.94
CA LEU A 41 24.50 40.33 10.22
C LEU A 41 24.67 38.98 9.51
N LYS A 42 25.85 38.64 9.01
CA LYS A 42 26.11 37.31 8.42
C LYS A 42 26.22 36.20 9.46
N ASP A 43 26.77 36.49 10.63
CA ASP A 43 26.95 35.52 11.73
C ASP A 43 25.65 35.30 12.53
N GLN A 44 24.88 36.38 12.77
CA GLN A 44 23.75 36.38 13.70
C GLN A 44 22.43 36.92 13.12
N GLY A 45 22.36 37.13 11.80
CA GLY A 45 21.23 37.71 11.08
C GLY A 45 19.85 37.13 11.43
N PRO A 46 19.68 35.79 11.48
CA PRO A 46 18.39 35.17 11.83
C PRO A 46 17.87 35.49 13.24
N THR A 47 18.73 36.04 14.10
CA THR A 47 18.39 36.39 15.50
C THR A 47 18.21 37.89 15.73
N ILE A 48 18.45 38.73 14.72
CA ILE A 48 18.37 40.19 14.82
C ILE A 48 16.99 40.66 14.36
N SER A 49 16.26 41.33 15.25
CA SER A 49 14.90 41.78 15.02
C SER A 49 14.81 43.14 14.31
N ALA A 50 15.82 44.01 14.44
CA ALA A 50 15.93 45.28 13.72
C ALA A 50 17.37 45.86 13.76
N VAL A 51 17.68 46.78 12.85
CA VAL A 51 18.96 47.51 12.81
C VAL A 51 18.73 49.02 12.90
N LEU A 52 19.45 49.72 13.79
CA LEU A 52 19.57 51.17 13.84
C LEU A 52 20.89 51.59 13.20
N LEU A 53 20.83 52.30 12.08
CA LEU A 53 21.98 52.57 11.21
C LEU A 53 22.25 54.06 11.04
N ASP A 54 23.44 54.52 11.39
CA ASP A 54 23.91 55.86 11.04
C ASP A 54 24.33 55.90 9.56
N LEU A 55 24.04 57.00 8.86
CA LEU A 55 24.38 57.11 7.43
C LEU A 55 25.83 57.48 7.18
N ILE A 56 26.43 58.27 8.08
CA ILE A 56 27.76 58.83 7.90
C ILE A 56 28.71 58.13 8.87
N MET A 57 29.53 57.21 8.35
CA MET A 57 30.48 56.43 9.14
C MET A 57 31.78 56.21 8.34
N PRO A 58 32.95 56.05 9.00
CA PRO A 58 34.20 55.72 8.33
C PRO A 58 34.22 54.25 7.88
N VAL A 59 35.12 53.92 6.95
CA VAL A 59 35.34 52.57 6.36
C VAL A 59 34.23 52.13 5.40
N MET A 60 32.98 52.10 5.85
CA MET A 60 31.79 51.79 5.03
C MET A 60 30.61 52.59 5.56
N ASP A 61 29.97 53.36 4.68
CA ASP A 61 28.86 54.23 5.04
C ASP A 61 27.53 53.47 5.14
N GLY A 62 26.49 54.11 5.68
CA GLY A 62 25.19 53.45 5.86
C GLY A 62 24.47 53.13 4.54
N TYR A 63 24.79 53.83 3.44
CA TYR A 63 24.18 53.56 2.14
C TYR A 63 24.75 52.29 1.50
N ASP A 64 26.05 52.04 1.66
CA ASP A 64 26.71 50.80 1.22
C ASP A 64 26.18 49.57 1.97
N VAL A 65 25.90 49.72 3.27
CA VAL A 65 25.27 48.68 4.09
C VAL A 65 23.85 48.38 3.59
N LEU A 66 23.04 49.41 3.32
CA LEU A 66 21.69 49.26 2.77
C LEU A 66 21.69 48.53 1.41
N ASN A 67 22.58 48.94 0.50
CA ASN A 67 22.74 48.30 -0.80
C ASN A 67 23.11 46.81 -0.67
N THR A 68 24.06 46.50 0.21
CA THR A 68 24.51 45.12 0.42
C THR A 68 23.41 44.24 1.02
N LEU A 69 22.61 44.78 1.94
CA LEU A 69 21.49 44.07 2.56
C LEU A 69 20.30 43.88 1.62
N SER A 70 20.05 44.84 0.71
CA SER A 70 19.02 44.72 -0.33
C SER A 70 19.34 43.61 -1.35
N ALA A 71 20.63 43.29 -1.56
CA ALA A 71 21.08 42.29 -2.51
C ALA A 71 21.09 40.85 -1.96
N ASP A 72 20.98 40.67 -0.64
CA ASP A 72 21.00 39.35 0.03
C ASP A 72 19.59 38.94 0.50
N PRO A 73 18.96 37.91 -0.12
CA PRO A 73 17.60 37.48 0.22
C PRO A 73 17.42 37.08 1.69
N ALA A 74 18.45 36.51 2.33
CA ALA A 74 18.37 36.08 3.72
C ALA A 74 18.37 37.27 4.71
N LEU A 75 19.05 38.36 4.35
CA LEU A 75 19.24 39.54 5.20
C LEU A 75 18.26 40.68 4.89
N SER A 76 17.67 40.70 3.68
CA SER A 76 16.66 41.68 3.24
C SER A 76 15.38 41.71 4.10
N SER A 77 15.15 40.66 4.90
CA SER A 77 14.01 40.50 5.79
C SER A 77 14.14 41.27 7.11
N ILE A 78 15.34 41.73 7.47
CA ILE A 78 15.60 42.45 8.71
C ILE A 78 15.27 43.95 8.52
N PRO A 79 14.39 44.54 9.34
CA PRO A 79 13.97 45.92 9.14
C PRO A 79 15.03 46.91 9.69
N ILE A 80 15.29 47.99 8.93
CA ILE A 80 16.35 48.96 9.21
C ILE A 80 15.75 50.35 9.46
N ILE A 81 16.13 50.97 10.58
CA ILE A 81 15.81 52.37 10.93
C ILE A 81 17.09 53.20 10.81
N VAL A 82 17.02 54.27 10.04
CA VAL A 82 18.19 55.11 9.79
C VAL A 82 18.25 56.31 10.74
N ALA A 83 19.40 56.59 11.34
CA ALA A 83 19.62 57.77 12.17
C ALA A 83 20.27 58.91 11.35
N SER A 84 19.66 60.10 11.36
CA SER A 84 20.12 61.26 10.58
C SER A 84 20.14 62.57 11.38
N GLN A 85 20.91 63.57 10.91
CA GLN A 85 20.98 64.93 11.48
C GLN A 85 19.98 65.87 10.78
N MET A 86 19.47 66.88 11.50
CA MET A 86 18.25 67.66 11.19
C MET A 86 18.17 68.44 9.86
N ASP A 87 19.20 68.49 9.02
CA ASP A 87 19.31 69.59 8.04
C ASP A 87 19.23 69.21 6.55
N LYS A 88 18.86 67.97 6.17
CA LYS A 88 18.67 67.62 4.72
C LYS A 88 17.57 66.58 4.48
N GLU A 89 16.39 67.03 4.06
CA GLU A 89 15.28 66.19 3.54
C GLU A 89 15.73 65.26 2.39
N GLU A 90 16.76 65.66 1.64
CA GLU A 90 17.33 64.90 0.51
C GLU A 90 17.97 63.55 0.92
N ASN A 91 18.42 63.43 2.19
CA ASN A 91 19.04 62.19 2.70
C ASN A 91 18.00 61.15 3.16
N GLU A 92 16.80 61.58 3.55
CA GLU A 92 15.74 60.69 4.04
C GLU A 92 15.09 59.91 2.88
N GLY A 93 14.80 60.60 1.77
CA GLY A 93 14.23 59.98 0.57
C GLY A 93 15.14 58.90 -0.01
N LYS A 94 16.45 59.20 -0.13
CA LYS A 94 17.44 58.25 -0.66
C LYS A 94 17.62 57.02 0.24
N ALA A 95 17.56 57.16 1.56
CA ALA A 95 17.68 56.04 2.48
C ALA A 95 16.48 55.07 2.38
N LEU A 96 15.25 55.61 2.25
CA LEU A 96 14.04 54.80 2.06
C LEU A 96 14.06 54.06 0.71
N GLU A 97 14.50 54.72 -0.37
CA GLU A 97 14.65 54.10 -1.70
C GLU A 97 15.65 52.93 -1.70
N LEU A 98 16.69 53.00 -0.85
CA LEU A 98 17.72 51.97 -0.72
C LEU A 98 17.37 50.87 0.30
N GLY A 99 16.15 50.86 0.84
CA GLY A 99 15.63 49.77 1.66
C GLY A 99 15.51 50.05 3.16
N ALA A 100 15.78 51.28 3.64
CA ALA A 100 15.43 51.68 4.99
C ALA A 100 13.91 51.71 5.17
N ARG A 101 13.42 51.33 6.35
CA ARG A 101 11.98 51.20 6.64
C ARG A 101 11.41 52.37 7.42
N ASP A 102 12.26 53.02 8.20
CA ASP A 102 11.92 54.25 8.92
C ASP A 102 13.21 55.05 9.20
N PHE A 103 13.07 56.26 9.73
CA PHE A 103 14.20 57.09 10.14
C PHE A 103 13.97 57.75 11.51
N ILE A 104 15.07 58.13 12.15
CA ILE A 104 15.08 58.90 13.39
C ILE A 104 16.06 60.05 13.34
N VAL A 105 15.67 61.17 13.94
CA VAL A 105 16.43 62.41 13.96
C VAL A 105 17.21 62.56 15.26
N LYS A 106 18.49 62.96 15.19
CA LYS A 106 19.33 63.30 16.36
C LYS A 106 19.05 64.76 16.80
N PRO A 107 18.85 65.07 18.10
CA PRO A 107 19.00 64.21 19.28
C PRO A 107 17.79 63.30 19.55
N TYR A 108 18.08 62.06 19.98
CA TYR A 108 17.07 61.01 20.15
C TYR A 108 16.06 61.32 21.25
N ASN A 109 14.76 61.29 20.92
CA ASN A 109 13.69 61.26 21.91
C ASN A 109 13.43 59.81 22.36
N PRO A 110 13.67 59.45 23.64
CA PRO A 110 13.58 58.06 24.10
C PRO A 110 12.21 57.41 23.87
N SER A 111 11.13 58.16 24.12
CA SER A 111 9.75 57.68 23.95
C SER A 111 9.38 57.45 22.49
N VAL A 112 9.84 58.31 21.58
CA VAL A 112 9.54 58.20 20.14
C VAL A 112 10.34 57.07 19.50
N LEU A 113 11.64 56.96 19.83
CA LEU A 113 12.50 55.91 19.32
C LEU A 113 11.98 54.51 19.70
N ARG A 114 11.65 54.30 20.98
CA ARG A 114 11.12 53.02 21.46
C ARG A 114 9.85 52.62 20.71
N LYS A 115 8.89 53.54 20.62
CA LYS A 115 7.59 53.26 19.99
C LYS A 115 7.69 52.98 18.48
N ARG A 116 8.60 53.66 17.78
CA ARG A 116 8.87 53.38 16.35
C ARG A 116 9.51 52.01 16.15
N LEU A 117 10.49 51.68 16.99
CA LEU A 117 11.18 50.39 16.94
C LEU A 117 10.24 49.22 17.29
N ASP A 118 9.40 49.35 18.32
CA ASP A 118 8.41 48.34 18.71
C ASP A 118 7.42 48.05 17.57
N ASN A 119 6.81 49.10 17.00
CA ASN A 119 5.83 48.95 15.92
C ASN A 119 6.44 48.29 14.67
N LEU A 120 7.68 48.66 14.33
CA LEU A 120 8.37 48.13 13.16
C LEU A 120 8.75 46.65 13.35
N ILE A 121 9.16 46.25 14.55
CA ILE A 121 9.47 44.84 14.83
C ILE A 121 8.20 43.98 14.86
N GLU A 122 7.12 44.44 15.49
CA GLU A 122 5.85 43.71 15.54
C GLU A 122 5.23 43.49 14.15
N LEU A 123 5.35 44.48 13.26
CA LEU A 123 4.84 44.40 11.89
C LEU A 123 5.60 43.37 11.03
N TYR A 124 6.89 43.17 11.31
CA TYR A 124 7.73 42.22 10.58
C TYR A 124 7.66 40.80 11.15
N GLU A 125 7.60 40.64 12.47
CA GLU A 125 7.34 39.35 13.11
C GLU A 125 5.99 38.80 12.64
N SER A 126 4.93 39.62 12.62
CA SER A 126 3.61 39.22 12.12
C SER A 126 3.62 38.73 10.64
N ASN A 127 4.50 39.29 9.80
CA ASN A 127 4.66 38.87 8.39
C ASN A 127 5.39 37.52 8.24
N ILE A 128 6.31 37.17 9.14
CA ILE A 128 7.05 35.89 9.11
C ILE A 128 6.12 34.73 9.52
N TYR A 129 5.22 34.96 10.48
CA TYR A 129 4.16 34.02 10.83
C TYR A 129 3.21 33.72 9.71
N LEU A 130 2.75 34.77 9.05
CA LEU A 130 1.91 34.65 7.88
C LEU A 130 2.66 33.81 6.84
N ASN A 131 3.93 34.07 6.53
CA ASN A 131 4.68 33.25 5.57
C ASN A 131 4.83 31.76 5.90
N ARG A 132 4.92 31.36 7.19
CA ARG A 132 4.94 29.93 7.60
C ARG A 132 3.57 29.26 7.57
N ILE A 133 2.52 30.01 7.89
CA ILE A 133 1.13 29.57 7.74
C ILE A 133 0.72 29.58 6.27
N GLU A 134 1.42 30.34 5.43
CA GLU A 134 1.03 30.59 4.05
C GLU A 134 1.70 29.69 3.00
N ARG A 135 2.77 28.99 3.36
CA ARG A 135 3.61 28.22 2.42
C ARG A 135 3.65 26.73 2.74
N ASP A 136 3.87 25.91 1.71
CA ASP A 136 4.08 24.47 1.81
C ASP A 136 5.48 24.17 2.40
N PRO A 137 5.58 23.36 3.48
CA PRO A 137 6.83 23.15 4.20
C PRO A 137 7.89 22.41 3.39
N LEU A 138 7.50 21.63 2.38
CA LEU A 138 8.43 20.88 1.54
C LEU A 138 8.95 21.73 0.39
N THR A 139 8.05 22.35 -0.37
CA THR A 139 8.37 23.01 -1.65
C THR A 139 8.62 24.51 -1.53
N GLY A 140 8.20 25.15 -0.45
CA GLY A 140 8.31 26.59 -0.24
C GLY A 140 7.34 27.44 -1.08
N LEU A 141 6.52 26.82 -1.94
CA LEU A 141 5.41 27.48 -2.65
C LEU A 141 4.29 27.87 -1.70
N TYR A 142 3.28 28.63 -2.14
CA TYR A 142 2.09 28.83 -1.32
C TYR A 142 1.39 27.49 -1.06
N ASN A 143 0.76 27.36 0.10
CA ASN A 143 -0.13 26.24 0.37
C ASN A 143 -1.53 26.50 -0.22
N LYS A 144 -2.33 25.44 -0.26
CA LYS A 144 -3.70 25.44 -0.80
C LYS A 144 -4.55 26.60 -0.27
N GLU A 145 -4.64 26.76 1.06
CA GLU A 145 -5.50 27.77 1.69
C GLU A 145 -5.09 29.20 1.34
N THR A 146 -3.79 29.45 1.28
CA THR A 146 -3.26 30.78 0.96
C THR A 146 -3.41 31.12 -0.49
N PHE A 147 -3.20 30.15 -1.37
CA PHE A 147 -3.43 30.34 -2.79
C PHE A 147 -4.87 30.76 -3.06
N TYR A 148 -5.86 30.09 -2.44
CA TYR A 148 -7.27 30.45 -2.59
C TYR A 148 -7.55 31.87 -2.12
N ARG A 149 -7.06 32.25 -0.93
CA ARG A 149 -7.23 33.61 -0.41
C ARG A 149 -6.61 34.66 -1.35
N ARG A 150 -5.33 34.49 -1.72
CA ARG A 150 -4.59 35.45 -2.55
C ARG A 150 -5.13 35.53 -3.98
N ALA A 151 -5.49 34.39 -4.57
CA ALA A 151 -6.10 34.36 -5.90
C ALA A 151 -7.45 35.08 -5.89
N THR A 152 -8.27 34.89 -4.86
CA THR A 152 -9.55 35.61 -4.71
C THR A 152 -9.31 37.11 -4.61
N ASP A 153 -8.37 37.55 -3.76
CA ASP A 153 -8.00 38.97 -3.63
C ASP A 153 -7.51 39.57 -4.96
N ILE A 154 -6.73 38.82 -5.74
CA ILE A 154 -6.20 39.27 -7.04
C ILE A 154 -7.35 39.44 -8.05
N LEU A 155 -8.27 38.46 -8.10
CA LEU A 155 -9.40 38.47 -9.03
C LEU A 155 -10.42 39.56 -8.70
N GLU A 156 -10.58 39.91 -7.42
CA GLU A 156 -11.43 41.00 -6.94
C GLU A 156 -10.83 42.39 -7.16
N LYS A 157 -9.50 42.54 -7.04
CA LYS A 157 -8.81 43.85 -7.14
C LYS A 157 -8.72 44.39 -8.56
N ASP A 158 -8.47 43.54 -9.56
CA ASP A 158 -8.28 43.98 -10.94
C ASP A 158 -9.30 43.34 -11.90
N SER A 159 -10.44 44.01 -12.05
CA SER A 159 -11.56 43.55 -12.88
C SER A 159 -11.30 43.64 -14.38
N LYS A 160 -10.16 44.20 -14.83
CA LYS A 160 -9.87 44.48 -16.25
C LYS A 160 -8.85 43.53 -16.88
N LEU A 161 -8.01 42.87 -16.08
CA LEU A 161 -7.02 41.91 -16.58
C LEU A 161 -7.64 40.52 -16.78
N GLU A 162 -7.33 39.87 -17.90
CA GLU A 162 -7.68 38.47 -18.12
C GLU A 162 -6.69 37.57 -17.37
N TYR A 163 -7.21 36.59 -16.65
CA TYR A 163 -6.39 35.66 -15.87
C TYR A 163 -6.51 34.24 -16.42
N THR A 164 -5.42 33.49 -16.38
CA THR A 164 -5.40 32.06 -16.71
C THR A 164 -4.93 31.27 -15.50
N LEU A 165 -5.67 30.24 -15.14
CA LEU A 165 -5.30 29.29 -14.10
C LEU A 165 -4.73 28.03 -14.75
N LEU A 166 -3.60 27.56 -14.24
CA LEU A 166 -2.92 26.38 -14.76
C LEU A 166 -2.57 25.40 -13.65
N VAL A 167 -2.90 24.14 -13.87
CA VAL A 167 -2.56 23.03 -12.99
C VAL A 167 -1.55 22.12 -13.68
N ALA A 168 -0.48 21.73 -12.98
CA ALA A 168 0.51 20.77 -13.43
C ALA A 168 0.44 19.51 -12.58
N ASP A 169 0.44 18.34 -13.24
CA ASP A 169 0.41 17.00 -12.64
C ASP A 169 1.62 16.17 -13.11
N ILE A 170 2.19 15.36 -12.21
CA ILE A 170 3.32 14.48 -12.52
C ILE A 170 2.83 13.10 -12.97
N GLU A 171 3.12 12.74 -14.22
CA GLU A 171 2.69 11.45 -14.77
C GLU A 171 3.41 10.28 -14.06
N ARG A 172 2.62 9.33 -13.52
CA ARG A 172 3.08 8.11 -12.84
C ARG A 172 4.02 8.38 -11.65
N PHE A 173 3.80 9.45 -10.88
CA PHE A 173 4.63 9.78 -9.71
C PHE A 173 4.79 8.63 -8.69
N LYS A 174 3.77 7.79 -8.51
CA LYS A 174 3.86 6.60 -7.65
C LYS A 174 4.98 5.65 -8.07
N LEU A 175 5.20 5.46 -9.38
CA LEU A 175 6.27 4.61 -9.90
C LEU A 175 7.66 5.17 -9.57
N VAL A 176 7.80 6.51 -9.52
CA VAL A 176 9.04 7.18 -9.11
C VAL A 176 9.35 6.85 -7.64
N ASN A 177 8.35 6.97 -6.76
CA ASN A 177 8.50 6.64 -5.35
C ASN A 177 8.82 5.16 -5.11
N ASP A 178 8.16 4.26 -5.84
CA ASP A 178 8.35 2.82 -5.71
C ASP A 178 9.70 2.35 -6.25
N SER A 179 10.22 3.02 -7.30
CA SER A 179 11.48 2.65 -7.95
C SER A 179 12.72 3.30 -7.33
N PHE A 180 12.61 4.52 -6.81
CA PHE A 180 13.75 5.32 -6.33
C PHE A 180 13.64 5.78 -4.86
N GLY A 181 12.53 5.47 -4.19
CA GLY A 181 12.28 5.81 -2.79
C GLY A 181 11.67 7.20 -2.59
N ARG A 182 11.02 7.41 -1.43
CA ARG A 182 10.31 8.66 -1.10
C ARG A 182 11.21 9.90 -1.06
N SER A 183 12.46 9.77 -0.61
CA SER A 183 13.39 10.89 -0.54
C SER A 183 13.74 11.45 -1.93
N GLU A 184 13.80 10.61 -2.96
CA GLU A 184 14.01 11.06 -4.34
C GLU A 184 12.74 11.69 -4.93
N GLY A 185 11.56 11.16 -4.57
CA GLY A 185 10.28 11.80 -4.86
C GLY A 185 10.19 13.22 -4.28
N ASP A 186 10.59 13.40 -3.02
CA ASP A 186 10.61 14.72 -2.36
C ASP A 186 11.57 15.70 -3.06
N ARG A 187 12.76 15.23 -3.47
CA ARG A 187 13.71 16.05 -4.25
C ARG A 187 13.14 16.46 -5.60
N LEU A 188 12.46 15.55 -6.30
CA LEU A 188 11.82 15.84 -7.57
C LEU A 188 10.71 16.89 -7.41
N LEU A 189 9.89 16.79 -6.37
CA LEU A 189 8.86 17.78 -6.05
C LEU A 189 9.46 19.17 -5.78
N CYS A 190 10.53 19.26 -5.00
CA CYS A 190 11.23 20.53 -4.76
C CYS A 190 11.86 21.10 -6.05
N TYR A 191 12.38 20.24 -6.92
CA TYR A 191 12.93 20.67 -8.20
C TYR A 191 11.84 21.27 -9.10
N ILE A 192 10.72 20.55 -9.28
CA ILE A 192 9.56 21.01 -10.08
C ILE A 192 9.02 22.33 -9.53
N ALA A 193 8.84 22.42 -8.20
CA ALA A 193 8.37 23.62 -7.54
C ALA A 193 9.22 24.85 -7.88
N LYS A 194 10.55 24.70 -7.82
CA LYS A 194 11.50 25.78 -8.18
C LYS A 194 11.39 26.20 -9.64
N GLN A 195 11.22 25.24 -10.56
CA GLN A 195 11.08 25.54 -11.99
C GLN A 195 9.77 26.29 -12.27
N LEU A 196 8.65 25.84 -11.68
CA LEU A 196 7.36 26.48 -11.83
C LEU A 196 7.35 27.89 -11.22
N ASP A 197 7.92 28.06 -10.02
CA ASP A 197 7.99 29.37 -9.35
C ASP A 197 8.77 30.39 -10.18
N GLN A 198 9.90 29.99 -10.78
CA GLN A 198 10.69 30.85 -11.66
C GLN A 198 9.94 31.23 -12.94
N ALA A 199 9.25 30.27 -13.56
CA ALA A 199 8.47 30.51 -14.78
C ALA A 199 7.27 31.44 -14.54
N VAL A 200 6.64 31.35 -13.37
CA VAL A 200 5.46 32.13 -12.95
C VAL A 200 5.84 33.53 -12.45
N SER A 201 6.91 33.63 -11.65
CA SER A 201 7.38 34.91 -11.11
C SER A 201 7.80 35.89 -12.21
N ALA A 202 8.36 35.38 -13.31
CA ALA A 202 8.70 36.18 -14.49
C ALA A 202 7.47 36.89 -15.13
N ARG A 203 6.27 36.45 -14.79
CA ARG A 203 4.99 36.92 -15.36
C ARG A 203 4.07 37.55 -14.32
N SER A 204 4.58 37.89 -13.14
CA SER A 204 3.78 38.45 -12.02
C SER A 204 2.62 37.55 -11.59
N GLY A 205 2.75 36.23 -11.77
CA GLY A 205 1.76 35.25 -11.28
C GLY A 205 2.05 34.75 -9.87
N ILE A 206 1.16 33.90 -9.36
CA ILE A 206 1.35 33.20 -8.08
C ILE A 206 1.32 31.67 -8.29
N CYS A 207 2.12 30.93 -7.52
CA CYS A 207 2.27 29.48 -7.61
C CYS A 207 2.08 28.80 -6.24
N ALA A 208 1.42 27.64 -6.23
CA ALA A 208 1.12 26.88 -5.02
C ALA A 208 1.18 25.37 -5.25
N ARG A 209 1.31 24.61 -4.16
CA ARG A 209 1.13 23.16 -4.15
C ARG A 209 -0.21 22.82 -3.50
N LEU A 210 -1.06 22.09 -4.23
CA LEU A 210 -2.42 21.75 -3.77
C LEU A 210 -2.42 20.50 -2.88
N ASN A 211 -1.92 19.39 -3.41
CA ASN A 211 -1.78 18.10 -2.75
C ASN A 211 -0.78 17.22 -3.52
N ALA A 212 -0.11 16.29 -2.83
CA ALA A 212 0.78 15.28 -3.41
C ALA A 212 1.65 15.80 -4.59
N ASP A 213 1.25 15.52 -5.82
CA ASP A 213 1.91 15.80 -7.10
C ASP A 213 1.26 16.91 -7.95
N HIS A 214 0.25 17.61 -7.44
CA HIS A 214 -0.41 18.73 -8.13
C HIS A 214 0.14 20.11 -7.72
N PHE A 215 0.51 20.88 -8.74
CA PHE A 215 0.91 22.28 -8.62
C PHE A 215 -0.08 23.18 -9.35
N VAL A 216 -0.38 24.35 -8.79
CA VAL A 216 -1.30 25.32 -9.39
C VAL A 216 -0.65 26.68 -9.54
N THR A 217 -0.97 27.37 -10.62
CA THR A 217 -0.45 28.69 -10.95
C THR A 217 -1.57 29.58 -11.45
N LEU A 218 -1.54 30.85 -11.07
CA LEU A 218 -2.43 31.89 -11.57
C LEU A 218 -1.60 32.95 -12.29
N LEU A 219 -1.90 33.20 -13.56
CA LEU A 219 -1.17 34.12 -14.42
C LEU A 219 -2.07 35.28 -14.86
N PRO A 220 -1.59 36.54 -14.76
CA PRO A 220 -2.34 37.75 -15.13
C PRO A 220 -2.29 38.03 -16.65
N GLU A 221 -2.38 36.99 -17.47
CA GLU A 221 -2.48 37.09 -18.92
C GLU A 221 -3.39 36.00 -19.48
N ALA A 222 -4.14 36.32 -20.54
CA ALA A 222 -4.73 35.30 -21.40
C ALA A 222 -3.63 34.63 -22.19
N LEU A 223 -3.31 33.39 -21.80
CA LEU A 223 -2.27 32.63 -22.46
C LEU A 223 -2.74 32.20 -23.85
N SER A 224 -2.10 32.75 -24.89
CA SER A 224 -2.26 32.20 -26.24
C SER A 224 -1.64 30.80 -26.32
N GLU A 225 -2.18 29.94 -27.19
CA GLU A 225 -1.69 28.57 -27.40
C GLU A 225 -0.18 28.52 -27.72
N ASN A 226 0.31 29.51 -28.47
CA ASN A 226 1.73 29.64 -28.82
C ASN A 226 2.62 30.13 -27.66
N THR A 227 2.06 30.87 -26.71
CA THR A 227 2.77 31.25 -25.48
C THR A 227 2.85 30.05 -24.55
N PHE A 228 1.76 29.29 -24.47
CA PHE A 228 1.67 28.14 -23.59
C PHE A 228 2.59 26.99 -24.03
N SER A 229 2.62 26.67 -25.32
CA SER A 229 3.53 25.65 -25.88
C SER A 229 5.00 25.92 -25.58
N LYS A 230 5.42 27.20 -25.55
CA LYS A 230 6.77 27.61 -25.17
C LYS A 230 7.07 27.36 -23.68
N ILE A 231 6.10 27.61 -22.80
CA ILE A 231 6.25 27.36 -21.36
C ILE A 231 6.44 25.85 -21.13
N VAL A 232 5.61 25.04 -21.78
CA VAL A 232 5.69 23.58 -21.74
C VAL A 232 7.05 23.09 -22.24
N SER A 233 7.50 23.55 -23.41
CA SER A 233 8.78 23.10 -23.97
C SER A 233 9.99 23.43 -23.08
N ILE A 234 9.99 24.61 -22.45
CA ILE A 234 11.07 25.01 -21.52
C ILE A 234 11.04 24.14 -20.26
N THR A 235 9.84 23.83 -19.75
CA THR A 235 9.69 23.01 -18.56
C THR A 235 10.08 21.55 -18.83
N GLU A 236 9.70 20.99 -19.98
CA GLU A 236 10.15 19.66 -20.40
C GLU A 236 11.67 19.59 -20.60
N GLU A 237 12.28 20.61 -21.21
CA GLU A 237 13.74 20.70 -21.36
C GLU A 237 14.42 20.71 -19.99
N HIS A 238 13.96 21.52 -19.04
CA HIS A 238 14.51 21.57 -17.69
C HIS A 238 14.32 20.25 -16.91
N LEU A 239 13.24 19.52 -17.15
CA LEU A 239 12.99 18.21 -16.53
C LEU A 239 13.86 17.09 -17.11
N SER A 240 14.19 17.17 -18.39
CA SER A 240 15.10 16.20 -19.04
C SER A 240 16.52 16.19 -18.44
N HIS A 241 16.91 17.27 -17.75
CA HIS A 241 18.20 17.40 -17.07
C HIS A 241 18.21 16.83 -15.65
N TYR A 242 17.06 16.38 -15.12
CA TYR A 242 17.00 15.76 -13.80
C TYR A 242 17.58 14.32 -13.86
N PRO A 243 18.50 13.93 -12.96
CA PRO A 243 19.29 12.70 -13.07
C PRO A 243 18.51 11.44 -12.66
N LEU A 244 17.45 11.10 -13.40
CA LEU A 244 16.69 9.86 -13.25
C LEU A 244 16.82 8.98 -14.50
N SER A 245 16.88 7.66 -14.31
CA SER A 245 16.93 6.69 -15.42
C SER A 245 15.58 6.48 -16.13
N MET A 246 14.54 7.19 -15.67
CA MET A 246 13.20 7.19 -16.26
C MET A 246 12.84 8.58 -16.77
N LYS A 247 12.07 8.65 -17.87
CA LYS A 247 11.56 9.92 -18.39
C LYS A 247 10.42 10.42 -17.52
N ILE A 248 10.53 11.66 -17.05
CA ILE A 248 9.47 12.36 -16.30
C ILE A 248 8.68 13.24 -17.27
N SER A 249 7.36 13.20 -17.19
CA SER A 249 6.45 14.05 -17.96
C SER A 249 5.48 14.79 -17.02
N LEU A 250 5.23 16.07 -17.33
CA LEU A 250 4.19 16.86 -16.68
C LEU A 250 3.00 17.01 -17.63
N LYS A 251 1.78 16.93 -17.07
CA LYS A 251 0.54 17.22 -17.79
C LYS A 251 -0.06 18.51 -17.26
N PHE A 252 -0.54 19.37 -18.16
CA PHE A 252 -1.05 20.69 -17.80
C PHE A 252 -2.53 20.85 -18.13
N GLY A 253 -3.32 21.26 -17.14
CA GLY A 253 -4.71 21.69 -17.33
C GLY A 253 -4.81 23.20 -17.31
N VAL A 254 -5.46 23.79 -18.32
CA VAL A 254 -5.55 25.24 -18.49
C VAL A 254 -7.01 25.68 -18.36
N TYR A 255 -7.30 26.57 -17.43
CA TYR A 255 -8.62 27.20 -17.26
C TYR A 255 -8.51 28.72 -17.49
N PRO A 256 -8.95 29.23 -18.64
CA PRO A 256 -9.14 30.66 -18.85
C PRO A 256 -10.26 31.16 -17.93
N ILE A 257 -9.98 32.17 -17.11
CA ILE A 257 -10.98 32.71 -16.17
C ILE A 257 -11.95 33.61 -16.95
N ILE A 258 -13.02 32.99 -17.42
CA ILE A 258 -14.10 33.66 -18.18
C ILE A 258 -15.22 34.12 -17.25
N ASP A 259 -15.54 33.31 -16.25
CA ASP A 259 -16.59 33.57 -15.26
C ASP A 259 -15.95 33.72 -13.86
N ARG A 260 -16.06 34.93 -13.29
CA ARG A 260 -15.47 35.28 -11.99
C ARG A 260 -16.43 35.05 -10.82
N GLU A 261 -17.67 34.62 -11.05
CA GLU A 261 -18.61 34.27 -9.98
C GLU A 261 -18.27 32.91 -9.34
N ILE A 262 -17.46 32.10 -10.03
CA ILE A 262 -17.01 30.81 -9.54
C ILE A 262 -15.93 31.01 -8.48
N PRO A 263 -16.02 30.38 -7.30
CA PRO A 263 -14.94 30.42 -6.32
C PRO A 263 -13.64 29.84 -6.89
N VAL A 264 -12.48 30.37 -6.48
CA VAL A 264 -11.16 29.90 -6.95
C VAL A 264 -10.99 28.38 -6.78
N GLU A 265 -11.54 27.79 -5.72
CA GLU A 265 -11.56 26.34 -5.53
C GLU A 265 -12.20 25.61 -6.72
N GLY A 266 -13.39 26.06 -7.14
CA GLY A 266 -14.08 25.52 -8.31
C GLY A 266 -13.37 25.79 -9.64
N MET A 267 -12.57 26.86 -9.74
CA MET A 267 -11.71 27.11 -10.90
C MET A 267 -10.51 26.14 -10.94
N CYS A 268 -9.89 25.88 -9.78
CA CYS A 268 -8.83 24.88 -9.65
C CYS A 268 -9.34 23.48 -10.01
N ASP A 269 -10.52 23.10 -9.55
CA ASP A 269 -11.14 21.82 -9.89
C ASP A 269 -11.29 21.68 -11.41
N ARG A 270 -11.77 22.72 -12.11
CA ARG A 270 -11.89 22.72 -13.58
C ARG A 270 -10.55 22.54 -14.28
N ALA A 271 -9.50 23.21 -13.80
CA ALA A 271 -8.16 23.04 -14.33
C ALA A 271 -7.58 21.64 -14.05
N ILE A 272 -7.84 21.05 -12.87
CA ILE A 272 -7.46 19.66 -12.54
C ILE A 272 -8.15 18.69 -13.51
N LEU A 273 -9.46 18.85 -13.75
CA LEU A 273 -10.20 18.01 -14.68
C LEU A 273 -9.64 18.09 -16.11
N ALA A 274 -9.19 19.27 -16.53
CA ALA A 274 -8.52 19.44 -17.81
C ALA A 274 -7.15 18.72 -17.83
N ALA A 275 -6.36 18.82 -16.75
CA ALA A 275 -5.08 18.12 -16.64
C ALA A 275 -5.25 16.60 -16.67
N ASP A 276 -6.25 16.08 -15.95
CA ASP A 276 -6.56 14.65 -15.92
C ASP A 276 -7.05 14.13 -17.27
N SER A 277 -7.78 14.94 -18.03
CA SER A 277 -8.20 14.56 -19.40
C SER A 277 -7.04 14.40 -20.38
N ALA A 278 -5.88 14.98 -20.09
CA ALA A 278 -4.64 14.81 -20.86
C ALA A 278 -3.84 13.55 -20.48
N LYS A 279 -4.19 12.87 -19.36
CA LYS A 279 -3.51 11.64 -18.92
C LYS A 279 -3.76 10.49 -19.89
N GLY A 280 -2.72 9.69 -20.15
CA GLY A 280 -2.80 8.51 -21.04
C GLY A 280 -2.67 8.82 -22.55
N GLN A 281 -2.73 10.09 -22.96
CA GLN A 281 -2.49 10.49 -24.34
C GLN A 281 -0.99 10.84 -24.54
N TYR A 282 -0.28 10.01 -25.31
CA TYR A 282 1.17 10.16 -25.52
C TYR A 282 1.59 11.49 -26.18
N HIS A 283 0.70 12.13 -26.93
CA HIS A 283 0.99 13.36 -27.68
C HIS A 283 0.34 14.61 -27.06
N CYS A 284 -0.46 14.46 -26.01
CA CYS A 284 -1.16 15.57 -25.36
C CYS A 284 -0.45 15.96 -24.08
N VAL A 285 0.22 17.11 -24.07
CA VAL A 285 0.94 17.63 -22.89
C VAL A 285 0.06 18.60 -22.09
N TYR A 286 -0.99 19.15 -22.72
CA TYR A 286 -1.92 20.04 -22.05
C TYR A 286 -3.31 20.04 -22.66
N THR A 287 -4.31 20.47 -21.88
CA THR A 287 -5.70 20.59 -22.33
C THR A 287 -6.38 21.82 -21.74
N TYR A 288 -7.15 22.54 -22.55
CA TYR A 288 -8.01 23.62 -22.09
C TYR A 288 -9.30 23.05 -21.52
N TYR A 289 -9.74 23.60 -20.40
CA TYR A 289 -11.05 23.29 -19.86
C TYR A 289 -12.14 23.80 -20.79
N ASP A 290 -13.02 22.89 -21.17
CA ASP A 290 -14.25 23.11 -21.90
C ASP A 290 -15.38 22.53 -21.04
N ASP A 291 -16.52 23.23 -20.97
CA ASP A 291 -17.72 22.71 -20.30
C ASP A 291 -18.18 21.36 -20.89
N SER A 292 -17.77 21.01 -22.10
CA SER A 292 -17.93 19.67 -22.68
C SER A 292 -17.22 18.58 -21.87
N ILE A 293 -16.09 18.87 -21.21
CA ILE A 293 -15.37 17.92 -20.34
C ILE A 293 -16.22 17.64 -19.10
N ARG A 294 -16.74 18.68 -18.46
CA ARG A 294 -17.64 18.53 -17.30
C ARG A 294 -18.95 17.87 -17.72
N THR A 295 -19.52 18.25 -18.85
CA THR A 295 -20.75 17.64 -19.38
C THR A 295 -20.53 16.17 -19.70
N ARG A 296 -19.39 15.81 -20.28
CA ARG A 296 -18.98 14.43 -20.54
C ARG A 296 -18.80 13.66 -19.24
N MET A 297 -18.08 14.19 -18.25
CA MET A 297 -17.91 13.54 -16.95
C MET A 297 -19.23 13.37 -16.20
N LEU A 298 -20.10 14.39 -16.20
CA LEU A 298 -21.45 14.28 -15.61
C LEU A 298 -22.29 13.24 -16.36
N ARG A 299 -22.14 13.13 -17.68
CA ARG A 299 -22.81 12.10 -18.49
C ARG A 299 -22.25 10.71 -18.19
N GLU A 300 -20.94 10.54 -18.14
CA GLU A 300 -20.26 9.29 -17.77
C GLU A 300 -20.66 8.85 -16.36
N GLN A 301 -20.64 9.76 -15.38
CA GLN A 301 -21.07 9.50 -14.01
C GLN A 301 -22.55 9.09 -13.96
N LYS A 302 -23.42 9.78 -14.71
CA LYS A 302 -24.83 9.43 -14.80
C LYS A 302 -25.06 8.05 -15.41
N ILE A 303 -24.28 7.67 -16.42
CA ILE A 303 -24.28 6.32 -17.00
C ILE A 303 -23.87 5.29 -15.94
N ILE A 304 -22.80 5.56 -15.17
CA ILE A 304 -22.33 4.69 -14.09
C ILE A 304 -23.38 4.53 -12.98
N ASP A 305 -23.93 5.65 -12.49
CA ASP A 305 -24.91 5.67 -11.40
C ASP A 305 -26.23 4.98 -11.80
N SER A 306 -26.57 4.99 -13.09
CA SER A 306 -27.80 4.38 -13.60
C SER A 306 -27.70 2.88 -13.84
N MET A 307 -26.51 2.27 -13.74
CA MET A 307 -26.30 0.86 -14.10
C MET A 307 -27.25 -0.09 -13.33
N LYS A 308 -27.29 0.03 -11.99
CA LYS A 308 -28.10 -0.88 -11.16
C LYS A 308 -29.59 -0.77 -11.46
N ASN A 309 -30.09 0.45 -11.62
CA ASN A 309 -31.48 0.70 -11.99
C ASN A 309 -31.76 0.17 -13.41
N ALA A 310 -30.82 0.31 -14.34
CA ALA A 310 -30.96 -0.17 -15.71
C ALA A 310 -31.11 -1.69 -15.80
N VAL A 311 -30.41 -2.45 -14.95
CA VAL A 311 -30.61 -3.91 -14.83
C VAL A 311 -31.97 -4.23 -14.21
N GLN A 312 -32.37 -3.55 -13.13
CA GLN A 312 -33.63 -3.80 -12.42
C GLN A 312 -34.88 -3.44 -13.24
N GLU A 313 -34.81 -2.35 -14.00
CA GLU A 313 -35.91 -1.84 -14.84
C GLU A 313 -35.89 -2.40 -16.28
N GLU A 314 -35.03 -3.38 -16.55
CA GLU A 314 -34.87 -4.05 -17.85
C GLU A 314 -34.59 -3.08 -19.02
N GLN A 315 -33.81 -2.03 -18.77
CA GLN A 315 -33.46 -1.01 -19.78
C GLN A 315 -32.41 -1.50 -20.79
N PHE A 316 -31.66 -2.55 -20.44
CA PHE A 316 -30.75 -3.23 -21.35
C PHE A 316 -31.53 -4.22 -22.23
N LEU A 317 -31.47 -4.00 -23.53
CA LEU A 317 -32.16 -4.77 -24.56
C LEU A 317 -31.19 -5.65 -25.34
N VAL A 318 -31.62 -6.87 -25.65
CA VAL A 318 -30.88 -7.81 -26.50
C VAL A 318 -31.32 -7.65 -27.95
N TYR A 319 -30.40 -7.19 -28.78
CA TYR A 319 -30.53 -7.22 -30.24
C TYR A 319 -29.83 -8.47 -30.77
N LEU A 320 -30.37 -9.06 -31.83
CA LEU A 320 -29.82 -10.24 -32.47
C LEU A 320 -29.43 -9.91 -33.91
N GLN A 321 -28.22 -10.31 -34.31
CA GLN A 321 -27.79 -10.26 -35.70
C GLN A 321 -27.65 -11.68 -36.26
N PRO A 322 -28.29 -12.04 -37.38
CA PRO A 322 -28.20 -13.38 -37.95
C PRO A 322 -26.82 -13.69 -38.54
N LYS A 323 -26.36 -14.93 -38.31
CA LYS A 323 -25.24 -15.59 -38.99
C LYS A 323 -25.79 -16.51 -40.07
N TYR A 324 -25.30 -16.39 -41.30
CA TYR A 324 -25.74 -17.20 -42.44
C TYR A 324 -24.67 -18.22 -42.83
N ASP A 325 -25.10 -19.42 -43.16
CA ASP A 325 -24.29 -20.42 -43.85
C ASP A 325 -24.13 -20.01 -45.31
N LEU A 326 -22.88 -19.89 -45.78
CA LEU A 326 -22.58 -19.31 -47.09
C LEU A 326 -22.96 -20.22 -48.26
N GLU A 327 -23.00 -21.53 -48.04
CA GLU A 327 -23.35 -22.53 -49.05
C GLU A 327 -24.86 -22.62 -49.25
N SER A 328 -25.61 -22.78 -48.14
CA SER A 328 -27.07 -22.92 -48.17
C SER A 328 -27.83 -21.59 -48.18
N GLU A 329 -27.15 -20.47 -47.88
CA GLU A 329 -27.73 -19.13 -47.66
C GLU A 329 -28.86 -19.15 -46.61
N ARG A 330 -28.76 -20.06 -45.62
CA ARG A 330 -29.73 -20.20 -44.52
C ARG A 330 -29.15 -19.72 -43.20
N ILE A 331 -30.04 -19.36 -42.27
CA ILE A 331 -29.65 -18.93 -40.92
C ILE A 331 -29.02 -20.13 -40.19
N ALA A 332 -27.81 -19.94 -39.68
CA ALA A 332 -27.03 -20.94 -38.94
C ALA A 332 -26.86 -20.57 -37.47
N GLY A 333 -26.91 -19.29 -37.13
CA GLY A 333 -26.70 -18.77 -35.78
C GLY A 333 -27.18 -17.32 -35.64
N ALA A 334 -26.97 -16.74 -34.47
CA ALA A 334 -27.10 -15.30 -34.26
C ALA A 334 -26.07 -14.80 -33.25
N GLU A 335 -25.75 -13.51 -33.30
CA GLU A 335 -24.96 -12.83 -32.27
C GLU A 335 -25.87 -11.94 -31.42
N ALA A 336 -25.73 -12.02 -30.11
CA ALA A 336 -26.41 -11.17 -29.14
C ALA A 336 -25.59 -9.90 -28.88
N LEU A 337 -26.22 -8.77 -29.19
CA LEU A 337 -25.65 -7.44 -29.08
C LEU A 337 -26.47 -6.60 -28.10
N VAL A 338 -25.83 -6.17 -27.01
CA VAL A 338 -26.47 -5.31 -26.01
C VAL A 338 -26.79 -3.93 -26.58
N ARG A 339 -27.95 -3.38 -26.23
CA ARG A 339 -28.37 -2.00 -26.48
C ARG A 339 -28.98 -1.43 -25.21
N TRP A 340 -28.83 -0.15 -24.96
CA TRP A 340 -29.40 0.48 -23.76
C TRP A 340 -30.36 1.61 -24.13
N GLU A 341 -31.63 1.41 -23.77
CA GLU A 341 -32.64 2.46 -23.84
C GLU A 341 -32.77 3.15 -22.48
N HIS A 342 -32.03 4.24 -22.30
CA HIS A 342 -32.06 5.00 -21.06
C HIS A 342 -33.26 5.97 -21.06
N PRO A 343 -34.06 6.04 -19.97
CA PRO A 343 -35.28 6.87 -19.92
C PRO A 343 -35.02 8.37 -20.16
N GLU A 344 -33.94 8.92 -19.61
CA GLU A 344 -33.58 10.33 -19.79
C GLU A 344 -32.57 10.62 -20.92
N LEU A 345 -31.55 9.76 -21.11
CA LEU A 345 -30.48 9.99 -22.08
C LEU A 345 -30.79 9.46 -23.49
N GLY A 346 -31.89 8.71 -23.63
CA GLY A 346 -32.27 8.05 -24.88
C GLY A 346 -31.42 6.81 -25.15
N PHE A 347 -31.24 6.50 -26.43
CA PHE A 347 -30.47 5.34 -26.87
C PHE A 347 -28.97 5.57 -26.66
N LEU A 348 -28.32 4.68 -25.91
CA LEU A 348 -26.87 4.69 -25.68
C LEU A 348 -26.19 3.57 -26.47
N SER A 349 -25.11 3.91 -27.17
CA SER A 349 -24.31 2.96 -27.95
C SER A 349 -23.39 2.13 -27.02
N PRO A 350 -23.16 0.83 -27.30
CA PRO A 350 -22.19 0.01 -26.54
C PRO A 350 -20.82 0.65 -26.37
N ASN A 351 -20.33 1.34 -27.41
CA ASN A 351 -19.04 2.03 -27.38
C ASN A 351 -18.98 3.18 -26.36
N GLU A 352 -20.12 3.70 -25.90
CA GLU A 352 -20.18 4.75 -24.87
C GLU A 352 -20.14 4.18 -23.45
N PHE A 353 -20.79 3.04 -23.18
CA PHE A 353 -20.94 2.52 -21.81
C PHE A 353 -20.08 1.29 -21.48
N ILE A 354 -19.76 0.41 -22.45
CA ILE A 354 -18.93 -0.77 -22.20
C ILE A 354 -17.56 -0.39 -21.63
N PRO A 355 -16.80 0.58 -22.20
CA PRO A 355 -15.50 0.96 -21.65
C PRO A 355 -15.57 1.49 -20.21
N LEU A 356 -16.66 2.18 -19.86
CA LEU A 356 -16.89 2.71 -18.50
C LEU A 356 -17.20 1.58 -17.51
N PHE A 357 -17.97 0.59 -17.94
CA PHE A 357 -18.29 -0.57 -17.11
C PHE A 357 -17.10 -1.51 -16.97
N GLU A 358 -16.28 -1.63 -18.01
CA GLU A 358 -14.99 -2.29 -17.92
C GLU A 358 -14.10 -1.57 -16.91
N SER A 359 -13.88 -0.26 -16.97
CA SER A 359 -12.99 0.42 -16.01
C SER A 359 -13.42 0.25 -14.56
N ASN A 360 -14.74 0.28 -14.30
CA ASN A 360 -15.30 0.34 -12.94
C ASN A 360 -15.72 -1.03 -12.38
N GLY A 361 -15.66 -2.09 -13.19
CA GLY A 361 -15.98 -3.47 -12.77
C GLY A 361 -17.46 -3.86 -12.88
N PHE A 362 -18.30 -3.00 -13.44
CA PHE A 362 -19.73 -3.25 -13.67
C PHE A 362 -20.03 -4.12 -14.89
N ILE A 363 -19.03 -4.38 -15.74
CA ILE A 363 -19.21 -5.16 -16.97
C ILE A 363 -19.75 -6.56 -16.68
N THR A 364 -19.28 -7.22 -15.62
CA THR A 364 -19.70 -8.56 -15.23
C THR A 364 -21.18 -8.64 -14.87
N GLU A 365 -21.70 -7.66 -14.13
CA GLU A 365 -23.11 -7.64 -13.73
C GLU A 365 -24.02 -7.49 -14.97
N MET A 366 -23.62 -6.64 -15.90
CA MET A 366 -24.31 -6.46 -17.17
C MET A 366 -24.22 -7.71 -18.04
N ASP A 367 -23.03 -8.31 -18.19
CA ASP A 367 -22.82 -9.50 -19.02
C ASP A 367 -23.64 -10.69 -18.47
N CYS A 368 -23.66 -10.90 -17.14
CA CYS A 368 -24.53 -11.89 -16.51
C CYS A 368 -26.02 -11.68 -16.85
N TYR A 369 -26.49 -10.43 -16.82
CA TYR A 369 -27.86 -10.09 -17.20
C TYR A 369 -28.14 -10.39 -18.68
N ILE A 370 -27.21 -10.05 -19.57
CA ILE A 370 -27.34 -10.30 -21.02
C ILE A 370 -27.30 -11.80 -21.33
N TRP A 371 -26.41 -12.56 -20.69
CA TRP A 371 -26.37 -14.02 -20.81
C TRP A 371 -27.70 -14.65 -20.36
N ASP A 372 -28.24 -14.23 -19.21
CA ASP A 372 -29.53 -14.72 -18.70
C ASP A 372 -30.69 -14.43 -19.64
N LYS A 373 -30.81 -13.19 -20.13
CA LYS A 373 -31.86 -12.80 -21.09
C LYS A 373 -31.72 -13.55 -22.42
N THR A 374 -30.50 -13.73 -22.91
CA THR A 374 -30.22 -14.48 -24.15
C THR A 374 -30.59 -15.95 -24.02
N CYS A 375 -30.23 -16.59 -22.91
CA CYS A 375 -30.65 -17.95 -22.60
C CYS A 375 -32.18 -18.08 -22.50
N GLY A 376 -32.85 -17.09 -21.90
CA GLY A 376 -34.32 -17.03 -21.87
C GLY A 376 -34.94 -17.02 -23.27
N ILE A 377 -34.37 -16.22 -24.19
CA ILE A 377 -34.83 -16.14 -25.59
C ILE A 377 -34.66 -17.50 -26.30
N ILE A 378 -33.49 -18.15 -26.17
CA ILE A 378 -33.25 -19.47 -26.78
C ILE A 378 -34.21 -20.51 -26.19
N SER A 379 -34.37 -20.53 -24.87
CA SER A 379 -35.26 -21.46 -24.17
C SER A 379 -36.71 -21.32 -24.65
N ASP A 380 -37.15 -20.09 -24.89
CA ASP A 380 -38.45 -19.80 -25.48
C ASP A 380 -38.62 -20.38 -26.88
N TRP A 381 -37.60 -20.28 -27.73
CA TRP A 381 -37.62 -20.88 -29.07
C TRP A 381 -37.72 -22.41 -29.01
N VAL A 382 -36.89 -23.02 -28.15
CA VAL A 382 -36.85 -24.48 -27.93
C VAL A 382 -38.21 -24.97 -27.44
N ARG A 383 -38.79 -24.30 -26.45
CA ARG A 383 -40.07 -24.67 -25.83
C ARG A 383 -41.27 -24.47 -26.75
N LYS A 384 -41.36 -23.34 -27.46
CA LYS A 384 -42.54 -22.97 -28.27
C LYS A 384 -42.59 -23.65 -29.64
N SER A 385 -41.43 -23.83 -30.28
CA SER A 385 -41.39 -24.21 -31.70
C SER A 385 -40.49 -25.41 -32.02
N LYS A 386 -39.70 -25.89 -31.04
CA LYS A 386 -38.60 -26.87 -31.23
C LYS A 386 -37.59 -26.48 -32.31
N LYS A 387 -37.61 -25.22 -32.73
CA LYS A 387 -36.78 -24.67 -33.79
C LYS A 387 -35.95 -23.55 -33.17
N TYR A 388 -34.64 -23.73 -33.15
CA TYR A 388 -33.71 -22.78 -32.54
C TYR A 388 -32.43 -22.70 -33.38
N VAL A 389 -31.67 -21.65 -33.16
CA VAL A 389 -30.29 -21.50 -33.64
C VAL A 389 -29.40 -21.17 -32.43
N PRO A 390 -28.12 -21.58 -32.43
CA PRO A 390 -27.19 -21.13 -31.41
C PRO A 390 -27.06 -19.61 -31.43
N VAL A 391 -26.91 -19.01 -30.25
CA VAL A 391 -26.66 -17.58 -30.10
C VAL A 391 -25.33 -17.37 -29.42
N SER A 392 -24.51 -16.52 -30.03
CA SER A 392 -23.20 -16.14 -29.53
C SER A 392 -23.32 -14.90 -28.63
N VAL A 393 -22.68 -14.95 -27.47
CA VAL A 393 -22.63 -13.84 -26.50
C VAL A 393 -21.18 -13.45 -26.28
N ASN A 394 -20.96 -12.14 -26.14
CA ASN A 394 -19.65 -11.60 -25.81
C ASN A 394 -19.27 -11.92 -24.35
N VAL A 395 -17.99 -12.24 -24.13
CA VAL A 395 -17.39 -12.41 -22.81
C VAL A 395 -16.26 -11.38 -22.68
N SER A 396 -16.43 -10.43 -21.77
CA SER A 396 -15.43 -9.38 -21.58
C SER A 396 -14.11 -9.94 -21.04
N ARG A 397 -13.01 -9.22 -21.25
CA ARG A 397 -11.69 -9.63 -20.73
C ARG A 397 -11.69 -9.73 -19.21
N LYS A 398 -12.46 -8.89 -18.53
CA LYS A 398 -12.56 -8.91 -17.06
C LYS A 398 -13.28 -10.14 -16.54
N ASP A 399 -14.28 -10.66 -17.26
CA ASP A 399 -15.02 -11.85 -16.84
C ASP A 399 -14.18 -13.11 -16.95
N ILE A 400 -13.31 -13.17 -17.96
CA ILE A 400 -12.36 -14.28 -18.13
C ILE A 400 -11.45 -14.41 -16.90
N TYR A 401 -11.10 -13.31 -16.22
CA TYR A 401 -10.23 -13.38 -15.04
C TYR A 401 -10.96 -13.65 -13.73
N GLN A 402 -12.28 -13.80 -13.76
CA GLN A 402 -13.05 -14.23 -12.58
C GLN A 402 -12.92 -15.73 -12.38
N ALA A 403 -12.61 -16.12 -11.14
CA ALA A 403 -12.38 -17.52 -10.79
C ALA A 403 -13.60 -18.43 -11.04
N ASP A 404 -14.81 -17.87 -11.16
CA ASP A 404 -16.08 -18.62 -11.18
C ASP A 404 -16.88 -18.52 -12.49
N LEU A 405 -16.28 -17.99 -13.57
CA LEU A 405 -16.98 -17.82 -14.87
C LEU A 405 -17.63 -19.13 -15.39
N PRO A 406 -16.95 -20.30 -15.38
CA PRO A 406 -17.56 -21.56 -15.82
C PRO A 406 -18.80 -21.95 -15.00
N ALA A 407 -18.81 -21.71 -13.69
CA ALA A 407 -19.96 -22.03 -12.84
C ALA A 407 -21.13 -21.08 -13.12
N ILE A 408 -20.86 -19.78 -13.30
CA ILE A 408 -21.88 -18.77 -13.64
C ILE A 408 -22.59 -19.15 -14.95
N LEU A 409 -21.85 -19.41 -16.02
CA LEU A 409 -22.42 -19.78 -17.32
C LEU A 409 -23.17 -21.12 -17.26
N THR A 410 -22.65 -22.08 -16.50
CA THR A 410 -23.33 -23.37 -16.28
C THR A 410 -24.64 -23.18 -15.51
N ARG A 411 -24.65 -22.35 -14.47
CA ARG A 411 -25.86 -22.02 -13.70
C ARG A 411 -26.90 -21.34 -14.57
N ILE A 412 -26.50 -20.37 -15.39
CA ILE A 412 -27.42 -19.65 -16.30
C ILE A 412 -28.00 -20.60 -17.35
N THR A 413 -27.18 -21.41 -18.03
CA THR A 413 -27.67 -22.35 -19.04
C THR A 413 -28.60 -23.41 -18.44
N LYS A 414 -28.26 -23.96 -17.27
CA LYS A 414 -29.11 -24.90 -16.53
C LYS A 414 -30.43 -24.28 -16.09
N LYS A 415 -30.41 -23.05 -15.55
CA LYS A 415 -31.61 -22.29 -15.15
C LYS A 415 -32.64 -22.21 -16.28
N HIS A 416 -32.19 -22.08 -17.52
CA HIS A 416 -33.04 -21.99 -18.71
C HIS A 416 -33.27 -23.32 -19.43
N GLY A 417 -32.75 -24.44 -18.91
CA GLY A 417 -32.87 -25.77 -19.50
C GLY A 417 -32.18 -25.91 -20.85
N LEU A 418 -31.07 -25.19 -21.06
CA LEU A 418 -30.30 -25.21 -22.29
C LEU A 418 -29.09 -26.13 -22.18
N ARG A 419 -28.72 -26.74 -23.30
CA ARG A 419 -27.42 -27.40 -23.44
C ARG A 419 -26.34 -26.34 -23.64
N PRO A 420 -25.14 -26.50 -23.05
CA PRO A 420 -24.02 -25.56 -23.22
C PRO A 420 -23.70 -25.24 -24.69
N SER A 421 -23.84 -26.20 -25.60
CA SER A 421 -23.61 -26.00 -27.04
C SER A 421 -24.63 -25.10 -27.75
N GLN A 422 -25.69 -24.66 -27.08
CA GLN A 422 -26.68 -23.73 -27.64
C GLN A 422 -26.34 -22.26 -27.37
N LEU A 423 -25.40 -22.00 -26.44
CA LEU A 423 -24.87 -20.67 -26.14
C LEU A 423 -23.39 -20.67 -26.52
N HIS A 424 -23.04 -19.91 -27.55
CA HIS A 424 -21.65 -19.77 -27.97
C HIS A 424 -21.00 -18.58 -27.25
N LEU A 425 -19.71 -18.68 -26.94
CA LEU A 425 -18.98 -17.67 -26.18
C LEU A 425 -17.94 -16.99 -27.08
N GLU A 426 -18.07 -15.69 -27.27
CA GLU A 426 -17.15 -14.87 -28.06
C GLU A 426 -16.08 -14.23 -27.16
N ILE A 427 -14.81 -14.46 -27.51
CA ILE A 427 -13.65 -13.98 -26.77
C ILE A 427 -12.76 -13.16 -27.70
N THR A 428 -12.37 -11.96 -27.27
CA THR A 428 -11.50 -11.08 -28.07
C THR A 428 -10.03 -11.55 -28.10
N GLU A 429 -9.35 -11.40 -29.24
CA GLU A 429 -7.92 -11.73 -29.44
C GLU A 429 -7.00 -11.16 -28.34
N THR A 430 -7.26 -9.91 -27.97
CA THR A 430 -6.50 -9.16 -26.98
C THR A 430 -6.49 -9.78 -25.58
N ALA A 431 -7.51 -10.57 -25.19
CA ALA A 431 -7.53 -11.27 -23.91
C ALA A 431 -6.36 -12.27 -23.77
N TYR A 432 -5.83 -12.77 -24.89
CA TYR A 432 -4.70 -13.69 -24.90
C TYR A 432 -3.37 -13.02 -24.54
N THR A 433 -3.20 -11.74 -24.88
CA THR A 433 -1.91 -11.04 -24.73
C THR A 433 -1.54 -10.73 -23.28
N GLU A 434 -2.51 -10.63 -22.38
CA GLU A 434 -2.28 -10.26 -20.98
C GLU A 434 -1.88 -11.47 -20.12
N ASN A 435 -2.66 -12.57 -20.18
CA ASN A 435 -2.39 -13.78 -19.40
C ASN A 435 -2.88 -15.05 -20.15
N PRO A 436 -2.04 -15.64 -21.03
CA PRO A 436 -2.44 -16.75 -21.89
C PRO A 436 -2.72 -18.04 -21.11
N GLU A 437 -1.97 -18.34 -20.05
CA GLU A 437 -2.14 -19.59 -19.28
C GLU A 437 -3.51 -19.66 -18.59
N GLN A 438 -3.95 -18.56 -17.96
CA GLN A 438 -5.25 -18.50 -17.31
C GLN A 438 -6.40 -18.57 -18.32
N LEU A 439 -6.28 -17.85 -19.45
CA LEU A 439 -7.27 -17.90 -20.53
C LEU A 439 -7.40 -19.31 -21.09
N ILE A 440 -6.28 -19.97 -21.44
CA ILE A 440 -6.28 -21.35 -21.93
C ILE A 440 -6.95 -22.27 -20.90
N GLY A 441 -6.65 -22.12 -19.61
CA GLY A 441 -7.24 -22.93 -18.54
C GLY A 441 -8.77 -22.81 -18.48
N ILE A 442 -9.29 -21.58 -18.46
CA ILE A 442 -10.74 -21.31 -18.37
C ILE A 442 -11.47 -21.71 -19.64
N VAL A 443 -10.92 -21.37 -20.81
CA VAL A 443 -11.49 -21.77 -22.10
C VAL A 443 -11.53 -23.29 -22.23
N THR A 444 -10.49 -24.01 -21.78
CA THR A 444 -10.48 -25.47 -21.74
C THR A 444 -11.57 -26.03 -20.82
N GLN A 445 -11.78 -25.42 -19.65
CA GLN A 445 -12.86 -25.81 -18.74
C GLN A 445 -14.25 -25.60 -19.38
N LEU A 446 -14.48 -24.44 -20.02
CA LEU A 446 -15.74 -24.14 -20.72
C LEU A 446 -15.98 -25.12 -21.88
N LYS A 447 -14.95 -25.44 -22.66
CA LYS A 447 -14.96 -26.49 -23.69
C LYS A 447 -15.36 -27.85 -23.13
N ASN A 448 -14.76 -28.25 -22.01
CA ASN A 448 -15.05 -29.53 -21.35
C ASN A 448 -16.48 -29.59 -20.79
N LEU A 449 -17.06 -28.46 -20.41
CA LEU A 449 -18.48 -28.33 -20.04
C LEU A 449 -19.41 -28.38 -21.25
N GLY A 450 -18.88 -28.29 -22.48
CA GLY A 450 -19.62 -28.41 -23.72
C GLY A 450 -20.00 -27.08 -24.40
N PHE A 451 -19.44 -25.95 -23.94
CA PHE A 451 -19.60 -24.66 -24.62
C PHE A 451 -18.78 -24.61 -25.92
N ILE A 452 -19.28 -23.87 -26.90
CA ILE A 452 -18.59 -23.58 -28.16
C ILE A 452 -17.88 -22.24 -28.03
N ILE A 453 -16.60 -22.20 -28.39
CA ILE A 453 -15.75 -21.01 -28.21
C ILE A 453 -15.47 -20.37 -29.57
N GLU A 454 -15.81 -19.09 -29.69
CA GLU A 454 -15.56 -18.26 -30.87
C GLU A 454 -14.51 -17.19 -30.54
N MET A 455 -13.53 -17.01 -31.43
CA MET A 455 -12.55 -15.93 -31.33
C MET A 455 -13.04 -14.72 -32.14
N ASP A 456 -13.14 -13.57 -31.50
CA ASP A 456 -13.64 -12.32 -32.08
C ASP A 456 -12.52 -11.34 -32.46
N ASP A 457 -12.80 -10.44 -33.40
CA ASP A 457 -11.91 -9.36 -33.88
C ASP A 457 -10.52 -9.82 -34.38
N PHE A 458 -10.41 -11.06 -34.89
CA PHE A 458 -9.13 -11.64 -35.29
C PHE A 458 -8.44 -10.82 -36.40
N GLY A 459 -7.21 -10.38 -36.10
CA GLY A 459 -6.33 -9.65 -37.02
C GLY A 459 -6.45 -8.12 -36.96
N SER A 460 -7.19 -7.58 -35.99
CA SER A 460 -7.18 -6.16 -35.65
C SER A 460 -5.92 -5.75 -34.83
N GLY A 461 -5.21 -6.73 -34.23
CA GLY A 461 -4.02 -6.57 -33.40
C GLY A 461 -2.76 -7.33 -33.89
N TYR A 462 -1.79 -7.57 -32.99
CA TYR A 462 -0.59 -8.38 -33.27
C TYR A 462 -0.90 -9.88 -33.08
N SER A 463 -1.52 -10.50 -34.07
CA SER A 463 -1.91 -11.91 -33.96
C SER A 463 -0.70 -12.84 -33.99
N SER A 464 -0.49 -13.58 -32.91
CA SER A 464 0.50 -14.66 -32.85
C SER A 464 -0.12 -15.95 -33.36
N LEU A 465 0.43 -16.56 -34.40
CA LEU A 465 -0.03 -17.87 -34.89
C LEU A 465 0.00 -18.97 -33.81
N ASN A 466 0.87 -18.82 -32.80
CA ASN A 466 0.92 -19.73 -31.66
C ASN A 466 -0.37 -19.70 -30.83
N MET A 467 -1.07 -18.56 -30.78
CA MET A 467 -2.34 -18.43 -30.07
C MET A 467 -3.38 -19.40 -30.62
N LEU A 468 -3.53 -19.44 -31.95
CA LEU A 468 -4.50 -20.31 -32.61
C LEU A 468 -4.20 -21.79 -32.37
N SER A 469 -2.93 -22.17 -32.19
CA SER A 469 -2.56 -23.56 -31.95
C SER A 469 -2.74 -24.01 -30.50
N GLU A 470 -2.69 -23.08 -29.54
CA GLU A 470 -2.75 -23.40 -28.10
C GLU A 470 -4.16 -23.23 -27.51
N LEU A 471 -4.96 -22.28 -28.01
CA LEU A 471 -6.33 -22.08 -27.55
C LEU A 471 -7.29 -23.10 -28.18
N PRO A 472 -8.13 -23.80 -27.39
CA PRO A 472 -9.08 -24.77 -27.91
C PRO A 472 -10.33 -24.08 -28.49
N LEU A 473 -10.17 -23.44 -29.64
CA LEU A 473 -11.23 -22.71 -30.36
C LEU A 473 -12.06 -23.64 -31.25
N ASP A 474 -13.31 -23.25 -31.52
CA ASP A 474 -14.19 -23.89 -32.50
C ASP A 474 -14.37 -23.04 -33.75
N ILE A 475 -14.50 -21.73 -33.56
CA ILE A 475 -14.85 -20.78 -34.61
C ILE A 475 -13.91 -19.57 -34.56
N LEU A 476 -13.50 -19.10 -35.73
CA LEU A 476 -12.69 -17.90 -35.92
C LEU A 476 -13.50 -16.84 -36.67
N LYS A 477 -13.74 -15.67 -36.05
CA LYS A 477 -14.44 -14.53 -36.65
C LYS A 477 -13.42 -13.55 -37.25
N LEU A 478 -13.60 -13.17 -38.52
CA LEU A 478 -12.70 -12.30 -39.27
C LEU A 478 -13.30 -10.90 -39.45
N ASP A 479 -12.56 -9.86 -39.03
CA ASP A 479 -12.95 -8.45 -39.13
C ASP A 479 -13.00 -7.96 -40.60
N MET A 480 -14.03 -7.17 -40.92
CA MET A 480 -14.26 -6.48 -42.18
C MET A 480 -13.09 -5.59 -42.66
N ARG A 481 -12.20 -5.12 -41.77
CA ARG A 481 -10.98 -4.37 -42.16
C ARG A 481 -10.09 -5.15 -43.12
N PHE A 482 -10.12 -6.49 -43.08
CA PHE A 482 -9.43 -7.34 -44.07
C PHE A 482 -10.11 -7.29 -45.44
N ILE A 483 -11.44 -7.28 -45.45
CA ILE A 483 -12.28 -7.42 -46.65
C ILE A 483 -12.45 -6.06 -47.37
N GLN A 484 -12.51 -4.94 -46.65
CA GLN A 484 -12.62 -3.59 -47.25
C GLN A 484 -11.37 -3.19 -48.05
N LYS A 485 -10.17 -3.56 -47.58
CA LYS A 485 -8.89 -3.24 -48.26
C LYS A 485 -8.68 -4.05 -49.56
N GLU A 486 -9.43 -5.13 -49.77
CA GLU A 486 -9.24 -6.06 -50.89
C GLU A 486 -9.90 -5.64 -52.21
N THR A 487 -10.84 -4.69 -52.19
CA THR A 487 -11.49 -4.24 -53.43
C THR A 487 -10.59 -3.36 -54.31
N ASP A 488 -9.47 -2.84 -53.77
CA ASP A 488 -8.60 -1.88 -54.45
C ASP A 488 -7.20 -2.41 -54.88
N LYS A 489 -6.72 -3.58 -54.41
CA LYS A 489 -5.37 -4.11 -54.77
C LYS A 489 -5.25 -5.65 -54.75
N ASP A 490 -4.68 -6.23 -55.81
CA ASP A 490 -4.43 -7.67 -55.99
C ASP A 490 -3.53 -8.33 -54.92
N SER A 491 -2.76 -7.56 -54.14
CA SER A 491 -1.81 -8.10 -53.16
C SER A 491 -2.45 -8.59 -51.85
N SER A 492 -3.66 -8.15 -51.51
CA SER A 492 -4.33 -8.53 -50.25
C SER A 492 -5.14 -9.83 -50.34
N ARG A 493 -5.61 -10.22 -51.55
CA ARG A 493 -6.31 -11.48 -51.83
C ARG A 493 -5.57 -12.73 -51.30
N ASN A 494 -4.25 -12.65 -51.24
CA ASN A 494 -3.40 -13.73 -50.76
C ASN A 494 -3.46 -13.93 -49.24
N ILE A 495 -3.76 -12.89 -48.44
CA ILE A 495 -3.74 -12.98 -46.97
C ILE A 495 -5.05 -13.59 -46.46
N LEU A 496 -6.20 -13.11 -46.95
CA LEU A 496 -7.50 -13.63 -46.52
C LEU A 496 -7.65 -15.11 -46.90
N SER A 497 -7.29 -15.48 -48.13
CA SER A 497 -7.29 -16.88 -48.57
C SER A 497 -6.32 -17.75 -47.76
N PHE A 498 -5.16 -17.23 -47.36
CA PHE A 498 -4.22 -17.94 -46.49
C PHE A 498 -4.78 -18.15 -45.08
N ILE A 499 -5.39 -17.13 -44.46
CA ILE A 499 -5.99 -17.22 -43.13
C ILE A 499 -7.15 -18.23 -43.11
N ILE A 500 -8.04 -18.18 -44.10
CA ILE A 500 -9.16 -19.13 -44.21
C ILE A 500 -8.62 -20.56 -44.41
N SER A 501 -7.60 -20.73 -45.26
CA SER A 501 -6.96 -22.04 -45.47
C SER A 501 -6.28 -22.56 -44.20
N LEU A 502 -5.63 -21.70 -43.42
CA LEU A 502 -5.00 -22.04 -42.15
C LEU A 502 -6.05 -22.49 -41.13
N ALA A 503 -7.11 -21.72 -40.94
CA ALA A 503 -8.19 -22.04 -40.02
C ALA A 503 -8.81 -23.41 -40.35
N LYS A 504 -9.01 -23.70 -41.63
CA LYS A 504 -9.46 -25.02 -42.10
C LYS A 504 -8.48 -26.14 -41.79
N TRP A 505 -7.17 -25.90 -41.99
CA TRP A 505 -6.16 -26.90 -41.67
C TRP A 505 -6.11 -27.22 -40.18
N MET A 506 -6.50 -26.27 -39.34
CA MET A 506 -6.66 -26.40 -37.90
C MET A 506 -8.06 -26.88 -37.48
N ASN A 507 -8.91 -27.24 -38.44
CA ASN A 507 -10.29 -27.71 -38.23
C ASN A 507 -11.19 -26.70 -37.49
N LEU A 508 -10.92 -25.40 -37.69
CA LEU A 508 -11.75 -24.29 -37.20
C LEU A 508 -12.77 -23.88 -38.27
N LEU A 509 -13.98 -23.54 -37.84
CA LEU A 509 -14.97 -22.90 -38.69
C LEU A 509 -14.67 -21.40 -38.80
N VAL A 510 -14.97 -20.79 -39.94
CA VAL A 510 -14.67 -19.36 -40.16
C VAL A 510 -15.96 -18.57 -40.38
N VAL A 511 -16.13 -17.48 -39.65
CA VAL A 511 -17.18 -16.48 -39.83
C VAL A 511 -16.55 -15.20 -40.36
N ALA A 512 -16.98 -14.72 -41.53
CA ALA A 512 -16.58 -13.41 -42.02
C ALA A 512 -17.60 -12.34 -41.61
N GLU A 513 -17.15 -11.29 -40.93
CA GLU A 513 -18.00 -10.25 -40.37
C GLU A 513 -18.06 -9.00 -41.22
N GLY A 514 -19.13 -8.21 -41.01
CA GLY A 514 -19.37 -6.90 -41.62
C GLY A 514 -19.69 -6.91 -43.10
N VAL A 515 -20.07 -8.04 -43.71
CA VAL A 515 -20.31 -8.16 -45.16
C VAL A 515 -21.45 -7.24 -45.63
N GLU A 516 -21.16 -6.33 -46.58
CA GLU A 516 -22.13 -5.31 -47.03
C GLU A 516 -22.53 -5.44 -48.51
N SER A 517 -21.76 -6.19 -49.32
CA SER A 517 -21.97 -6.28 -50.77
C SER A 517 -21.93 -7.70 -51.31
N ARG A 518 -22.60 -7.89 -52.46
CA ARG A 518 -22.62 -9.18 -53.17
C ARG A 518 -21.23 -9.61 -53.66
N ASN A 519 -20.38 -8.66 -54.07
CA ASN A 519 -19.02 -8.98 -54.53
C ASN A 519 -18.18 -9.61 -53.41
N GLN A 520 -18.35 -9.16 -52.17
CA GLN A 520 -17.66 -9.75 -51.00
C GLN A 520 -18.14 -11.17 -50.71
N ILE A 521 -19.43 -11.44 -50.85
CA ILE A 521 -20.02 -12.79 -50.72
C ILE A 521 -19.43 -13.75 -51.76
N GLU A 522 -19.37 -13.35 -53.03
CA GLU A 522 -18.79 -14.17 -54.09
C GLU A 522 -17.30 -14.44 -53.88
N LEU A 523 -16.56 -13.44 -53.37
CA LEU A 523 -15.16 -13.59 -53.01
C LEU A 523 -14.96 -14.60 -51.87
N LEU A 524 -15.71 -14.47 -50.78
CA LEU A 524 -15.65 -15.37 -49.62
C LEU A 524 -16.08 -16.80 -49.99
N ARG A 525 -17.04 -16.94 -50.91
CA ARG A 525 -17.49 -18.24 -51.42
C ARG A 525 -16.39 -18.93 -52.22
N ASN A 526 -15.63 -18.19 -53.02
CA ASN A 526 -14.47 -18.74 -53.74
C ASN A 526 -13.29 -19.12 -52.83
N MET A 527 -13.25 -18.58 -51.60
CA MET A 527 -12.27 -18.93 -50.57
C MET A 527 -12.80 -20.03 -49.63
N ASP A 528 -13.96 -20.61 -49.93
CA ASP A 528 -14.66 -21.62 -49.14
C ASP A 528 -14.89 -21.21 -47.66
N CYS A 529 -15.22 -19.94 -47.41
CA CYS A 529 -15.62 -19.47 -46.08
C CYS A 529 -16.94 -20.16 -45.64
N THR A 530 -17.06 -20.52 -44.36
CA THR A 530 -18.20 -21.30 -43.85
C THR A 530 -19.42 -20.41 -43.57
N TYR A 531 -19.22 -19.37 -42.77
CA TYR A 531 -20.29 -18.51 -42.28
C TYR A 531 -20.03 -17.04 -42.63
N VAL A 532 -21.10 -16.28 -42.76
CA VAL A 532 -21.05 -14.85 -43.06
C VAL A 532 -22.05 -14.09 -42.20
N GLN A 533 -21.63 -12.92 -41.74
CA GLN A 533 -22.44 -11.99 -40.96
C GLN A 533 -22.22 -10.57 -41.49
N GLY A 534 -23.30 -9.80 -41.65
CA GLY A 534 -23.19 -8.42 -42.12
C GLY A 534 -24.47 -7.82 -42.66
N TYR A 535 -24.42 -6.52 -42.94
CA TYR A 535 -25.57 -5.71 -43.36
C TYR A 535 -26.12 -6.07 -44.73
N TYR A 536 -25.37 -6.81 -45.55
CA TYR A 536 -25.86 -7.38 -46.80
C TYR A 536 -27.10 -8.26 -46.58
N TYR A 537 -27.09 -9.08 -45.52
CA TYR A 537 -28.23 -9.92 -45.17
C TYR A 537 -29.20 -9.20 -44.24
N ALA A 538 -28.71 -8.79 -43.06
CA ALA A 538 -29.52 -8.07 -42.08
C ALA A 538 -28.68 -7.28 -41.09
N LYS A 539 -29.25 -6.16 -40.63
CA LYS A 539 -28.73 -5.40 -39.49
C LYS A 539 -29.14 -6.08 -38.17
N PRO A 540 -28.43 -5.81 -37.04
CA PRO A 540 -28.90 -6.18 -35.72
C PRO A 540 -30.33 -5.67 -35.50
N MET A 541 -31.21 -6.54 -35.03
CA MET A 541 -32.63 -6.25 -34.83
C MET A 541 -33.10 -6.69 -33.44
N PRO A 542 -34.18 -6.12 -32.89
CA PRO A 542 -34.74 -6.57 -31.62
C PRO A 542 -35.04 -8.08 -31.62
N SER A 543 -34.87 -8.74 -30.48
CA SER A 543 -35.07 -10.20 -30.35
C SER A 543 -36.46 -10.67 -30.78
N THR A 544 -37.49 -9.83 -30.63
CA THR A 544 -38.87 -10.10 -31.06
C THR A 544 -39.01 -10.16 -32.58
N GLU A 545 -38.38 -9.22 -33.29
CA GLU A 545 -38.35 -9.19 -34.76
C GLU A 545 -37.55 -10.38 -35.31
N PHE A 546 -36.39 -10.65 -34.72
CA PHE A 546 -35.58 -11.81 -35.08
C PHE A 546 -36.35 -13.13 -34.88
N THR A 547 -37.08 -13.26 -33.78
CA THR A 547 -37.90 -14.45 -33.50
C THR A 547 -38.95 -14.68 -34.59
N ALA A 548 -39.61 -13.61 -35.04
CA ALA A 548 -40.57 -13.69 -36.14
C ALA A 548 -39.91 -14.11 -37.46
N MET A 549 -38.70 -13.60 -37.75
CA MET A 549 -37.91 -14.01 -38.91
C MET A 549 -37.52 -15.49 -38.83
N LEU A 550 -37.04 -15.94 -37.67
CA LEU A 550 -36.61 -17.31 -37.41
C LEU A 550 -37.74 -18.31 -37.62
N MET A 551 -38.95 -18.01 -37.15
CA MET A 551 -40.12 -18.88 -37.30
C MET A 551 -40.47 -19.14 -38.77
N ASN A 552 -40.27 -18.14 -39.64
CA ASN A 552 -40.61 -18.21 -41.06
C ASN A 552 -39.46 -18.73 -41.97
N ALA A 553 -38.22 -18.81 -41.48
CA ALA A 553 -37.04 -19.18 -42.28
C ALA A 553 -36.84 -20.70 -42.46
N GLN A 554 -36.06 -21.15 -43.44
CA GLN A 554 -35.49 -22.51 -43.45
C GLN A 554 -34.10 -22.47 -42.79
N LEU A 555 -33.80 -23.38 -41.85
CA LEU A 555 -32.54 -23.39 -41.10
C LEU A 555 -31.48 -24.28 -41.76
N ALA A 556 -30.21 -23.96 -41.52
CA ALA A 556 -29.09 -24.85 -41.77
C ALA A 556 -29.07 -26.00 -40.73
N ALA A 557 -28.39 -27.11 -41.04
CA ALA A 557 -28.26 -28.23 -40.10
C ALA A 557 -27.39 -27.83 -38.88
N PRO A 558 -27.77 -28.20 -37.64
CA PRO A 558 -27.00 -27.84 -36.44
C PRO A 558 -25.68 -28.60 -36.36
N ILE A 559 -24.67 -27.98 -35.76
CA ILE A 559 -23.37 -28.59 -35.45
C ILE A 559 -23.59 -29.66 -34.35
N SER A 560 -23.38 -30.95 -34.68
CA SER A 560 -23.46 -32.06 -33.72
C SER A 560 -22.08 -32.33 -33.08
N ALA A 561 -21.90 -31.95 -31.83
CA ALA A 561 -20.84 -32.49 -30.97
C ALA A 561 -21.36 -33.76 -30.28
N ALA A 562 -20.53 -34.81 -30.22
CA ALA A 562 -20.86 -36.14 -29.75
C ALA A 562 -21.41 -36.17 -28.31
N ASP A 563 -22.49 -36.93 -28.10
CA ASP A 563 -23.19 -37.15 -26.83
C ASP A 563 -22.28 -37.75 -25.74
N LYS A 564 -22.25 -37.14 -24.55
CA LYS A 564 -21.89 -37.79 -23.27
C LYS A 564 -22.86 -37.31 -22.17
N ASP A 565 -23.66 -38.24 -21.64
CA ASP A 565 -24.68 -38.06 -20.60
C ASP A 565 -24.10 -37.74 -19.20
N TRP A 566 -24.73 -36.83 -18.45
CA TRP A 566 -24.61 -36.67 -16.98
C TRP A 566 -25.97 -36.27 -16.35
N GLN A 567 -26.35 -36.89 -15.22
CA GLN A 567 -27.65 -36.72 -14.50
C GLN A 567 -27.54 -35.74 -13.30
N GLU A 568 -28.63 -35.01 -12.98
CA GLU A 568 -28.74 -34.04 -11.85
C GLU A 568 -29.48 -34.60 -10.61
N GLY A 569 -29.10 -34.16 -9.40
CA GLY A 569 -29.83 -34.36 -8.12
C GLY A 569 -30.43 -33.04 -7.58
N ALA A 570 -31.51 -33.09 -6.77
CA ALA A 570 -32.43 -31.97 -6.50
C ALA A 570 -32.52 -31.52 -5.01
N ILE A 571 -32.73 -30.21 -4.77
CA ILE A 571 -33.10 -29.59 -3.47
C ILE A 571 -34.64 -29.59 -3.31
N HIS A 572 -35.15 -29.82 -2.09
CA HIS A 572 -36.59 -29.78 -1.79
C HIS A 572 -36.93 -28.70 -0.74
N ILE A 573 -37.88 -27.81 -1.05
CA ILE A 573 -38.35 -26.74 -0.15
C ILE A 573 -39.79 -27.04 0.28
N HIS A 574 -40.04 -27.08 1.58
CA HIS A 574 -41.36 -27.36 2.16
C HIS A 574 -42.00 -26.06 2.68
N LYS A 575 -43.00 -25.57 1.93
CA LYS A 575 -43.93 -24.45 2.23
C LYS A 575 -43.31 -23.18 2.86
N ASP A 576 -43.29 -22.11 2.07
CA ASP A 576 -43.00 -20.75 2.55
C ASP A 576 -44.22 -20.15 3.27
N ASN A 577 -44.11 -20.03 4.60
CA ASN A 577 -45.12 -19.40 5.44
C ASN A 577 -44.67 -18.01 5.97
N GLY A 578 -43.57 -17.45 5.45
CA GLY A 578 -42.98 -16.19 5.95
C GLY A 578 -42.26 -16.33 7.31
N ASN A 579 -41.92 -17.55 7.71
CA ASN A 579 -41.14 -17.84 8.91
C ASN A 579 -39.64 -17.94 8.57
N GLU A 580 -38.78 -17.76 9.57
CA GLU A 580 -37.31 -17.92 9.47
C GLU A 580 -36.91 -19.27 8.81
N VAL A 581 -35.84 -19.28 8.01
CA VAL A 581 -35.42 -20.46 7.24
C VAL A 581 -34.58 -21.41 8.10
N MET A 582 -34.95 -22.70 8.09
CA MET A 582 -34.17 -23.78 8.67
C MET A 582 -33.71 -24.75 7.58
N LEU A 583 -32.40 -24.95 7.49
CA LEU A 583 -31.78 -25.88 6.54
C LEU A 583 -31.51 -27.22 7.21
N ILE A 584 -32.00 -28.31 6.62
CA ILE A 584 -31.79 -29.68 7.09
C ILE A 584 -30.95 -30.43 6.05
N VAL A 585 -29.78 -30.92 6.47
CA VAL A 585 -28.81 -31.60 5.62
C VAL A 585 -28.59 -33.01 6.15
N ASP A 586 -29.09 -34.01 5.44
CA ASP A 586 -28.98 -35.43 5.80
C ASP A 586 -29.15 -36.25 4.52
N ASP A 587 -28.31 -37.25 4.28
CA ASP A 587 -28.35 -38.06 3.06
C ASP A 587 -29.56 -39.01 3.02
N ILE A 588 -30.11 -39.34 4.19
CA ILE A 588 -31.25 -40.24 4.32
C ILE A 588 -32.56 -39.45 4.25
N GLN A 589 -33.32 -39.66 3.17
CA GLN A 589 -34.62 -39.03 2.94
C GLN A 589 -35.61 -39.19 4.11
N LEU A 590 -35.61 -40.34 4.79
CA LEU A 590 -36.48 -40.59 5.94
C LEU A 590 -36.16 -39.67 7.12
N ASN A 591 -34.89 -39.36 7.37
CA ASN A 591 -34.48 -38.47 8.46
C ASN A 591 -34.91 -37.03 8.17
N ARG A 592 -34.68 -36.56 6.94
CA ARG A 592 -35.10 -35.22 6.52
C ARG A 592 -36.61 -35.04 6.63
N ALA A 593 -37.37 -36.02 6.15
CA ALA A 593 -38.83 -36.00 6.22
C ALA A 593 -39.36 -35.92 7.67
N ILE A 594 -38.74 -36.67 8.61
CA ILE A 594 -39.11 -36.62 10.04
C ILE A 594 -38.82 -35.24 10.61
N LEU A 595 -37.62 -34.69 10.42
CA LEU A 595 -37.28 -33.37 10.98
C LEU A 595 -38.12 -32.26 10.33
N ALA A 596 -38.32 -32.30 9.01
CA ALA A 596 -39.16 -31.37 8.27
C ALA A 596 -40.61 -31.37 8.79
N GLU A 597 -41.20 -32.55 9.03
CA GLU A 597 -42.59 -32.66 9.50
C GLU A 597 -42.83 -31.97 10.85
N TYR A 598 -41.84 -32.03 11.75
CA TYR A 598 -41.97 -31.44 13.09
C TYR A 598 -41.65 -29.94 13.12
N PHE A 599 -40.72 -29.45 12.29
CA PHE A 599 -40.29 -28.04 12.31
C PHE A 599 -40.99 -27.13 11.28
N GLN A 600 -41.67 -27.69 10.28
CA GLN A 600 -42.41 -26.94 9.22
C GLN A 600 -43.44 -25.93 9.72
N ASN A 601 -43.94 -26.07 10.95
CA ASN A 601 -44.90 -25.13 11.53
C ASN A 601 -44.22 -23.88 12.11
N ALA A 602 -42.93 -23.97 12.44
CA ALA A 602 -42.16 -22.90 13.09
C ALA A 602 -41.14 -22.25 12.14
N TYR A 603 -40.62 -23.00 11.17
CA TYR A 603 -39.61 -22.54 10.21
C TYR A 603 -40.02 -22.88 8.79
N THR A 604 -39.50 -22.13 7.84
CA THR A 604 -39.52 -22.52 6.42
C THR A 604 -38.41 -23.55 6.20
N ILE A 605 -38.77 -24.79 5.84
CA ILE A 605 -37.81 -25.90 5.80
C ILE A 605 -37.21 -26.04 4.40
N VAL A 606 -35.88 -26.08 4.35
CA VAL A 606 -35.10 -26.39 3.16
C VAL A 606 -34.34 -27.68 3.41
N GLU A 607 -34.47 -28.64 2.50
CA GLU A 607 -33.83 -29.95 2.59
C GLU A 607 -32.72 -30.10 1.54
N ALA A 608 -31.54 -30.50 2.00
CA ALA A 608 -30.42 -30.89 1.15
C ALA A 608 -29.99 -32.33 1.48
N ASP A 609 -29.67 -33.10 0.45
CA ASP A 609 -29.27 -34.51 0.59
C ASP A 609 -27.75 -34.72 0.61
N ASN A 610 -26.96 -33.66 0.42
CA ASN A 610 -25.51 -33.72 0.51
C ASN A 610 -24.89 -32.36 0.89
N GLY A 611 -23.65 -32.41 1.38
CA GLY A 611 -22.96 -31.24 1.92
C GLY A 611 -22.58 -30.16 0.90
N GLU A 612 -22.34 -30.53 -0.36
CA GLU A 612 -21.93 -29.56 -1.39
C GLU A 612 -23.13 -28.75 -1.88
N VAL A 613 -24.27 -29.42 -2.10
CA VAL A 613 -25.55 -28.77 -2.40
C VAL A 613 -25.98 -27.86 -1.23
N ALA A 614 -25.80 -28.32 0.01
CA ALA A 614 -26.06 -27.49 1.18
C ALA A 614 -25.14 -26.27 1.27
N TYR A 615 -23.84 -26.41 0.97
CA TYR A 615 -22.89 -25.30 1.01
C TYR A 615 -23.24 -24.20 0.02
N HIS A 616 -23.55 -24.58 -1.22
CA HIS A 616 -23.98 -23.61 -2.24
C HIS A 616 -25.24 -22.86 -1.83
N TYR A 617 -26.22 -23.56 -1.24
CA TYR A 617 -27.43 -22.90 -0.72
C TYR A 617 -27.10 -21.94 0.44
N ILE A 618 -26.18 -22.32 1.33
CA ILE A 618 -25.78 -21.46 2.45
C ILE A 618 -25.04 -20.22 1.95
N GLU A 619 -24.15 -20.32 0.97
CA GLU A 619 -23.44 -19.14 0.44
C GLU A 619 -24.38 -18.15 -0.24
N GLU A 620 -25.40 -18.64 -0.96
CA GLU A 620 -26.37 -17.80 -1.64
C GLU A 620 -27.41 -17.18 -0.69
N HIS A 621 -27.75 -17.84 0.43
CA HIS A 621 -28.85 -17.46 1.33
C HIS A 621 -28.46 -17.29 2.81
N PHE A 622 -27.18 -17.01 3.11
CA PHE A 622 -26.68 -17.00 4.50
C PHE A 622 -27.41 -16.02 5.43
N ASP A 623 -27.88 -14.89 4.91
CA ASP A 623 -28.61 -13.86 5.66
C ASP A 623 -30.06 -14.27 6.01
N GLU A 624 -30.61 -15.28 5.33
CA GLU A 624 -31.99 -15.75 5.49
C GLU A 624 -32.07 -16.98 6.41
N ILE A 625 -30.96 -17.70 6.57
CA ILE A 625 -30.88 -18.96 7.33
C ILE A 625 -30.72 -18.65 8.81
N ALA A 626 -31.76 -18.97 9.59
CA ALA A 626 -31.73 -18.81 11.03
C ALA A 626 -30.99 -19.94 11.74
N ILE A 627 -31.03 -21.17 11.22
CA ILE A 627 -30.37 -22.33 11.82
C ILE A 627 -30.17 -23.49 10.82
N ILE A 628 -29.10 -24.26 11.00
CA ILE A 628 -28.77 -25.44 10.18
C ILE A 628 -28.79 -26.70 11.05
N LEU A 629 -29.48 -27.76 10.62
CA LEU A 629 -29.40 -29.12 11.15
C LEU A 629 -28.55 -29.98 10.20
N LEU A 630 -27.42 -30.52 10.67
CA LEU A 630 -26.43 -31.17 9.81
C LEU A 630 -26.10 -32.59 10.29
N ASP A 631 -26.25 -33.59 9.42
CA ASP A 631 -25.67 -34.92 9.62
C ASP A 631 -24.17 -34.93 9.36
N LEU A 632 -23.42 -35.65 10.20
CA LEU A 632 -21.97 -35.71 10.07
C LEU A 632 -21.50 -36.78 9.10
N ILE A 633 -22.23 -37.89 8.99
CA ILE A 633 -21.79 -39.08 8.25
C ILE A 633 -22.66 -39.21 6.99
N MET A 634 -22.14 -38.79 5.84
CA MET A 634 -22.81 -38.85 4.53
C MET A 634 -21.87 -39.43 3.44
N PRO A 635 -22.37 -40.18 2.44
CA PRO A 635 -21.55 -40.94 1.47
C PRO A 635 -20.93 -40.10 0.34
N VAL A 636 -21.44 -38.90 0.04
CA VAL A 636 -20.89 -37.97 -0.96
C VAL A 636 -20.70 -36.59 -0.28
N ALA A 637 -19.45 -36.26 0.03
CA ALA A 637 -18.99 -35.11 0.83
C ALA A 637 -19.35 -35.16 2.33
N ASP A 638 -18.32 -35.35 3.15
CA ASP A 638 -18.37 -35.63 4.60
C ASP A 638 -18.87 -34.40 5.40
N GLY A 639 -19.88 -34.56 6.26
CA GLY A 639 -20.53 -33.43 6.98
C GLY A 639 -19.57 -32.61 7.85
N PHE A 640 -18.47 -33.22 8.29
CA PHE A 640 -17.36 -32.51 8.95
C PHE A 640 -16.66 -31.48 8.06
N GLN A 641 -16.52 -31.75 6.75
CA GLN A 641 -15.91 -30.79 5.82
C GLN A 641 -16.80 -29.57 5.65
N LEU A 642 -18.12 -29.77 5.57
CA LEU A 642 -19.08 -28.67 5.50
C LEU A 642 -18.99 -27.79 6.74
N LEU A 643 -19.05 -28.38 7.94
CA LEU A 643 -18.95 -27.62 9.19
C LEU A 643 -17.63 -26.84 9.27
N LYS A 644 -16.51 -27.45 8.86
CA LYS A 644 -15.20 -26.77 8.83
C LYS A 644 -15.16 -25.61 7.83
N ARG A 645 -15.74 -25.77 6.64
CA ARG A 645 -15.85 -24.69 5.65
C ARG A 645 -16.68 -23.53 6.19
N LEU A 646 -17.83 -23.82 6.80
CA LEU A 646 -18.69 -22.80 7.43
C LEU A 646 -17.97 -22.05 8.55
N ARG A 647 -17.13 -22.72 9.36
CA ARG A 647 -16.36 -22.05 10.42
C ARG A 647 -15.07 -21.37 9.96
N SER A 648 -14.58 -21.69 8.77
CA SER A 648 -13.43 -20.99 8.18
C SER A 648 -13.79 -19.63 7.58
N ASN A 649 -15.08 -19.40 7.28
CA ASN A 649 -15.57 -18.12 6.75
C ASN A 649 -16.11 -17.24 7.90
N PRO A 650 -15.49 -16.08 8.21
CA PRO A 650 -15.91 -15.21 9.32
C PRO A 650 -17.37 -14.77 9.26
N LEU A 651 -17.96 -14.64 8.07
CA LEU A 651 -19.35 -14.22 7.89
C LEU A 651 -20.33 -15.34 8.27
N LEU A 652 -20.01 -16.59 7.89
CA LEU A 652 -20.84 -17.77 8.11
C LEU A 652 -20.71 -18.38 9.51
N THR A 653 -19.70 -17.97 10.28
CA THR A 653 -19.54 -18.37 11.70
C THR A 653 -20.72 -17.95 12.58
N THR A 654 -21.50 -16.97 12.13
CA THR A 654 -22.63 -16.40 12.88
C THR A 654 -23.88 -17.29 12.83
N ILE A 655 -24.00 -18.18 11.84
CA ILE A 655 -25.14 -19.08 11.70
C ILE A 655 -25.00 -20.25 12.69
N PRO A 656 -26.02 -20.50 13.52
CA PRO A 656 -26.00 -21.63 14.44
C PRO A 656 -26.14 -22.95 13.67
N VAL A 657 -25.30 -23.92 14.00
CA VAL A 657 -25.33 -25.25 13.38
C VAL A 657 -25.52 -26.29 14.47
N ILE A 658 -26.62 -27.04 14.43
CA ILE A 658 -26.86 -28.18 15.31
C ILE A 658 -26.58 -29.45 14.52
N VAL A 659 -25.83 -30.35 15.12
CA VAL A 659 -25.35 -31.55 14.45
C VAL A 659 -26.18 -32.77 14.85
N THR A 660 -26.47 -33.69 13.93
CA THR A 660 -27.14 -34.96 14.20
C THR A 660 -26.20 -36.15 14.02
N SER A 661 -26.22 -37.14 14.92
CA SER A 661 -25.35 -38.34 14.83
C SER A 661 -25.95 -39.57 15.53
N GLN A 662 -25.46 -40.79 15.24
CA GLN A 662 -25.90 -42.01 15.92
C GLN A 662 -25.34 -42.10 17.36
N ALA A 663 -26.17 -42.57 18.32
CA ALA A 663 -25.77 -42.64 19.72
C ALA A 663 -24.63 -43.65 19.98
N GLY A 664 -23.51 -43.19 20.57
CA GLY A 664 -22.43 -44.03 21.09
C GLY A 664 -21.06 -43.90 20.41
N GLU A 665 -20.90 -43.01 19.43
CA GLU A 665 -19.62 -42.78 18.76
C GLU A 665 -18.88 -41.54 19.28
N THR A 666 -17.55 -41.57 19.21
CA THR A 666 -16.59 -40.53 19.63
C THR A 666 -16.70 -39.19 18.86
N SER A 667 -17.80 -38.94 18.14
CA SER A 667 -17.99 -37.85 17.18
C SER A 667 -18.58 -36.56 17.77
N GLU A 668 -19.17 -36.59 18.98
CA GLU A 668 -19.78 -35.40 19.61
C GLU A 668 -18.75 -34.33 20.02
N ALA A 669 -17.66 -34.75 20.68
CA ALA A 669 -16.61 -33.83 21.13
C ALA A 669 -15.94 -33.11 19.94
N GLN A 670 -15.71 -33.85 18.85
CA GLN A 670 -15.10 -33.32 17.63
C GLN A 670 -16.02 -32.32 16.91
N ALA A 671 -17.34 -32.53 16.92
CA ALA A 671 -18.29 -31.59 16.34
C ALA A 671 -18.30 -30.24 17.09
N PHE A 672 -18.22 -30.27 18.42
CA PHE A 672 -18.11 -29.06 19.23
C PHE A 672 -16.78 -28.33 19.03
N GLU A 673 -15.66 -29.06 18.94
CA GLU A 673 -14.35 -28.48 18.61
C GLU A 673 -14.33 -27.81 17.23
N LEU A 674 -15.09 -28.35 16.28
CA LEU A 674 -15.26 -27.78 14.95
C LEU A 674 -16.32 -26.68 14.89
N GLY A 675 -16.90 -26.27 16.02
CA GLY A 675 -17.77 -25.11 16.16
C GLY A 675 -19.26 -25.36 15.95
N ALA A 676 -19.74 -26.60 16.16
CA ALA A 676 -21.18 -26.88 16.28
C ALA A 676 -21.77 -26.17 17.53
N SER A 677 -22.99 -25.66 17.39
CA SER A 677 -23.72 -24.95 18.44
C SER A 677 -24.39 -25.89 19.44
N ASP A 678 -24.87 -27.05 18.97
CA ASP A 678 -25.44 -28.12 19.79
C ASP A 678 -25.48 -29.42 19.00
N PHE A 679 -25.95 -30.52 19.61
CA PHE A 679 -26.12 -31.82 18.97
C PHE A 679 -27.47 -32.48 19.29
N ILE A 680 -27.95 -33.35 18.39
CA ILE A 680 -29.16 -34.17 18.54
C ILE A 680 -28.85 -35.63 18.19
N PRO A 681 -28.95 -36.57 19.14
CA PRO A 681 -28.66 -37.99 18.88
C PRO A 681 -29.79 -38.69 18.11
N LYS A 682 -29.43 -39.66 17.24
CA LYS A 682 -30.32 -40.59 16.53
C LYS A 682 -30.40 -41.93 17.31
N PRO A 683 -31.60 -42.52 17.48
CA PRO A 683 -32.90 -42.09 16.95
C PRO A 683 -33.45 -40.83 17.63
N TYR A 684 -34.08 -39.95 16.84
CA TYR A 684 -34.51 -38.63 17.29
C TYR A 684 -35.56 -38.69 18.41
N ASN A 685 -35.29 -38.04 19.54
CA ASN A 685 -36.33 -37.66 20.50
C ASN A 685 -36.78 -36.23 20.21
N MET A 686 -37.97 -36.08 19.60
CA MET A 686 -38.42 -34.79 19.08
C MET A 686 -38.69 -33.74 20.16
N ASP A 687 -39.11 -34.13 21.37
CA ASP A 687 -39.27 -33.20 22.49
C ASP A 687 -37.93 -32.57 22.89
N ILE A 688 -36.84 -33.36 22.86
CA ILE A 688 -35.49 -32.89 23.16
C ILE A 688 -34.93 -32.05 22.01
N ALA A 689 -35.15 -32.48 20.75
CA ALA A 689 -34.68 -31.77 19.56
C ALA A 689 -35.27 -30.35 19.45
N ILE A 690 -36.58 -30.21 19.67
CA ILE A 690 -37.28 -28.91 19.62
C ILE A 690 -36.72 -27.96 20.68
N HIS A 691 -36.54 -28.44 21.92
CA HIS A 691 -36.03 -27.62 23.01
C HIS A 691 -34.58 -27.14 22.75
N ARG A 692 -33.74 -27.97 22.09
CA ARG A 692 -32.37 -27.56 21.73
C ARG A 692 -32.34 -26.49 20.64
N VAL A 693 -33.13 -26.65 19.57
CA VAL A 693 -33.29 -25.65 18.51
C VAL A 693 -33.76 -24.30 19.06
N GLN A 694 -34.77 -24.31 19.93
CA GLN A 694 -35.31 -23.08 20.54
C GLN A 694 -34.28 -22.37 21.45
N ASN A 695 -33.47 -23.13 22.20
CA ASN A 695 -32.44 -22.53 23.05
C ASN A 695 -31.30 -21.90 22.25
N VAL A 696 -30.93 -22.49 21.13
CA VAL A 696 -29.85 -21.96 20.27
C VAL A 696 -30.29 -20.67 19.55
N THR A 697 -31.50 -20.64 19.01
CA THR A 697 -32.06 -19.47 18.32
C THR A 697 -32.29 -18.29 19.27
N ALA A 698 -32.88 -18.52 20.44
CA ALA A 698 -33.09 -17.47 21.45
C ALA A 698 -31.78 -16.83 21.93
N ARG A 699 -30.69 -17.62 22.02
CA ARG A 699 -29.36 -17.10 22.39
C ARG A 699 -28.76 -16.21 21.30
N ASN A 700 -28.92 -16.57 20.03
CA ASN A 700 -28.36 -15.80 18.93
C ASN A 700 -29.05 -14.43 18.73
N ALA A 701 -30.38 -14.37 18.89
CA ALA A 701 -31.12 -13.11 18.73
C ALA A 701 -30.71 -12.03 19.76
N ILE A 702 -30.47 -12.41 21.01
CA ILE A 702 -30.01 -11.50 22.06
C ILE A 702 -28.60 -10.97 21.74
N GLN A 703 -27.72 -11.83 21.21
CA GLN A 703 -26.34 -11.46 20.91
C GLN A 703 -26.20 -10.45 19.77
N THR A 704 -27.09 -10.50 18.76
CA THR A 704 -27.04 -9.58 17.62
C THR A 704 -27.40 -8.15 18.03
N LEU A 705 -28.49 -7.97 18.78
CA LEU A 705 -28.96 -6.65 19.24
C LEU A 705 -27.97 -5.95 20.19
N GLU A 706 -27.27 -6.71 21.03
CA GLU A 706 -26.25 -6.15 21.92
C GLU A 706 -25.01 -5.63 21.17
N ARG A 707 -24.67 -6.19 20.00
CA ARG A 707 -23.49 -5.80 19.21
C ARG A 707 -23.65 -4.42 18.55
N GLU A 708 -24.81 -4.14 17.97
CA GLU A 708 -25.07 -2.89 17.24
C GLU A 708 -25.04 -1.67 18.16
N LYS A 709 -25.76 -1.74 19.29
CA LYS A 709 -25.79 -0.66 20.29
C LYS A 709 -24.40 -0.35 20.85
N ARG A 710 -23.53 -1.36 20.90
CA ARG A 710 -22.15 -1.26 21.38
C ARG A 710 -21.25 -0.51 20.40
N MET A 711 -21.44 -0.65 19.08
CA MET A 711 -20.59 0.04 18.08
C MET A 711 -20.77 1.56 18.08
N LEU A 712 -22.02 2.03 18.07
CA LEU A 712 -22.30 3.47 17.96
C LEU A 712 -21.79 4.26 19.18
N THR A 713 -21.96 3.69 20.37
CA THR A 713 -21.46 4.26 21.62
C THR A 713 -19.92 4.30 21.62
N LYS A 714 -19.29 3.26 21.07
CA LYS A 714 -17.83 3.14 20.98
C LYS A 714 -17.21 4.18 20.06
N MET A 715 -17.83 4.52 18.93
CA MET A 715 -17.28 5.52 17.99
C MET A 715 -17.18 6.93 18.58
N LYS A 716 -18.22 7.39 19.30
CA LYS A 716 -18.19 8.73 19.94
C LYS A 716 -17.20 8.79 21.10
N GLN A 717 -17.10 7.68 21.83
CA GLN A 717 -16.12 7.53 22.89
C GLN A 717 -14.68 7.55 22.34
N LEU A 718 -14.40 6.86 21.23
CA LEU A 718 -13.07 6.83 20.59
C LEU A 718 -12.56 8.22 20.18
N ALA A 719 -13.43 9.12 19.72
CA ALA A 719 -13.02 10.47 19.31
C ALA A 719 -12.62 11.38 20.49
N LEU A 720 -13.27 11.21 21.65
CA LEU A 720 -12.92 11.92 22.88
C LEU A 720 -11.69 11.29 23.55
N GLU A 721 -11.61 9.96 23.56
CA GLU A 721 -10.43 9.19 23.99
C GLU A 721 -9.18 9.49 23.14
N ALA A 722 -9.35 9.95 21.89
CA ALA A 722 -8.23 10.33 21.04
C ALA A 722 -7.52 11.62 21.47
N LYS A 723 -8.15 12.47 22.28
CA LYS A 723 -7.58 13.75 22.78
C LYS A 723 -7.16 13.70 24.24
N LEU A 724 -7.82 12.86 25.02
CA LEU A 724 -7.62 12.74 26.45
C LEU A 724 -6.83 11.49 26.78
N ASP A 725 -6.06 11.54 27.85
CA ASP A 725 -5.50 10.37 28.46
C ASP A 725 -6.61 9.57 29.17
N GLN A 726 -6.71 8.28 28.87
CA GLN A 726 -7.81 7.40 29.32
C GLN A 726 -7.85 7.22 30.84
N LEU A 727 -6.73 7.37 31.54
CA LEU A 727 -6.67 7.15 32.99
C LEU A 727 -7.00 8.42 33.78
N THR A 728 -6.62 9.57 33.26
CA THR A 728 -6.60 10.83 34.01
C THR A 728 -7.61 11.86 33.52
N GLY A 729 -8.12 11.73 32.30
CA GLY A 729 -9.10 12.67 31.71
C GLY A 729 -8.51 14.03 31.35
N ILE A 730 -7.18 14.20 31.46
CA ILE A 730 -6.45 15.40 31.02
C ILE A 730 -5.95 15.19 29.59
N TYR A 731 -5.36 16.20 28.95
CA TYR A 731 -4.89 16.06 27.57
C TYR A 731 -3.81 14.98 27.43
N ASN A 732 -3.76 14.32 26.28
CA ASN A 732 -2.69 13.40 25.93
C ASN A 732 -1.54 14.12 25.22
N ARG A 733 -0.40 13.42 25.10
CA ARG A 733 0.83 13.93 24.48
C ARG A 733 0.61 14.56 23.10
N MET A 734 -0.21 13.94 22.25
CA MET A 734 -0.44 14.41 20.88
C MET A 734 -1.08 15.80 20.88
N GLU A 735 -2.06 16.02 21.76
CA GLU A 735 -2.72 17.32 21.87
C GLU A 735 -1.83 18.38 22.52
N MET A 736 -1.01 18.02 23.52
CA MET A 736 -0.03 18.93 24.11
C MET A 736 1.04 19.36 23.10
N GLU A 737 1.61 18.42 22.34
CA GLU A 737 2.59 18.72 21.32
C GLU A 737 2.05 19.72 20.29
N ARG A 738 0.84 19.46 19.78
CA ARG A 738 0.17 20.35 18.83
C ARG A 738 0.01 21.77 19.38
N GLN A 739 -0.50 21.91 20.61
CA GLN A 739 -0.77 23.24 21.20
C GLN A 739 0.48 23.99 21.68
N VAL A 740 1.51 23.28 22.13
CA VAL A 740 2.78 23.90 22.54
C VAL A 740 3.62 24.30 21.33
N GLN A 741 3.61 23.48 20.27
CA GLN A 741 4.16 23.87 18.96
C GLN A 741 3.46 25.12 18.45
N GLU A 742 2.13 25.18 18.49
CA GLU A 742 1.36 26.37 18.11
C GLU A 742 1.71 27.61 18.96
N PHE A 743 1.96 27.44 20.27
CA PHE A 743 2.36 28.53 21.16
C PHE A 743 3.77 29.05 20.87
N PHE A 744 4.78 28.18 20.80
CA PHE A 744 6.15 28.59 20.51
C PHE A 744 6.33 29.01 19.08
N LEU A 745 5.48 28.47 18.20
CA LEU A 745 5.39 28.96 16.86
C LEU A 745 5.15 30.43 16.88
N THR A 746 4.26 30.97 17.81
CA THR A 746 3.67 32.34 18.08
C THR A 746 4.38 33.24 19.11
N ASN A 747 5.15 32.68 20.04
CA ASN A 747 5.60 33.40 21.23
C ASN A 747 7.02 32.97 21.69
N GLN A 748 7.99 32.86 20.78
CA GLN A 748 9.38 32.41 21.08
C GLN A 748 10.07 33.22 22.19
N ASP A 749 9.66 34.49 22.34
CA ASP A 749 10.24 35.40 23.32
C ASP A 749 9.47 35.51 24.64
N GLN A 750 8.25 35.01 24.71
CA GLN A 750 7.52 35.02 25.97
C GLN A 750 8.10 33.96 26.89
N SER A 751 8.32 34.34 28.15
CA SER A 751 8.74 33.35 29.14
C SER A 751 7.59 32.38 29.34
N ALA A 752 7.85 31.15 28.95
CA ALA A 752 6.97 30.02 29.20
C ALA A 752 7.74 29.01 30.02
N ILE A 753 7.02 28.26 30.82
CA ILE A 753 7.62 27.25 31.68
C ILE A 753 7.00 25.93 31.30
N PHE A 754 7.88 25.01 30.92
CA PHE A 754 7.53 23.63 30.67
C PHE A 754 7.95 22.82 31.89
N PHE A 755 6.96 22.28 32.59
CA PHE A 755 7.18 21.38 33.71
C PHE A 755 7.05 19.95 33.21
N MET A 756 8.04 19.13 33.50
CA MET A 756 7.93 17.67 33.42
C MET A 756 7.89 17.13 34.84
N LEU A 757 6.91 16.29 35.15
CA LEU A 757 6.72 15.74 36.48
C LEU A 757 6.69 14.23 36.39
N ASP A 758 7.21 13.57 37.42
CA ASP A 758 7.14 12.12 37.57
C ASP A 758 6.87 11.74 39.02
N ILE A 759 6.06 10.71 39.22
CA ILE A 759 5.74 10.21 40.56
C ILE A 759 6.89 9.35 41.10
N ASP A 760 7.50 9.80 42.19
CA ASP A 760 8.64 9.10 42.76
C ASP A 760 8.26 7.74 43.32
N ASN A 761 9.09 6.74 42.98
CA ASN A 761 8.91 5.36 43.43
C ASN A 761 7.52 4.81 43.08
N PHE A 762 6.93 5.28 41.97
CA PHE A 762 5.64 4.80 41.49
C PHE A 762 5.59 3.29 41.37
N LYS A 763 6.68 2.69 40.87
CA LYS A 763 6.85 1.23 40.83
C LYS A 763 6.70 0.57 42.21
N ALA A 764 7.25 1.13 43.28
CA ALA A 764 7.11 0.56 44.63
C ALA A 764 5.69 0.72 45.19
N ILE A 765 4.95 1.76 44.77
CA ILE A 765 3.53 1.92 45.08
C ILE A 765 2.73 0.80 44.40
N ASN A 766 2.99 0.56 43.12
CA ASN A 766 2.39 -0.54 42.36
C ASN A 766 2.76 -1.91 42.92
N ASP A 767 4.03 -2.14 43.22
CA ASP A 767 4.53 -3.43 43.71
C ASP A 767 3.97 -3.77 45.09
N ARG A 768 3.69 -2.77 45.94
CA ARG A 768 3.26 -2.98 47.34
C ARG A 768 1.76 -2.89 47.55
N PHE A 769 1.06 -2.05 46.80
CA PHE A 769 -0.39 -1.83 46.95
C PHE A 769 -1.20 -2.14 45.68
N GLY A 770 -0.53 -2.60 44.63
CA GLY A 770 -1.15 -2.91 43.34
C GLY A 770 -1.23 -1.70 42.42
N HIS A 771 -1.34 -2.00 41.12
CA HIS A 771 -1.48 -0.99 40.05
C HIS A 771 -2.71 -0.09 40.24
N ASP A 772 -3.81 -0.61 40.78
CA ASP A 772 -5.02 0.18 41.08
C ASP A 772 -4.72 1.36 42.03
N GLN A 773 -3.85 1.12 43.00
CA GLN A 773 -3.49 2.14 43.97
C GLN A 773 -2.49 3.16 43.39
N GLY A 774 -1.67 2.74 42.43
CA GLY A 774 -0.88 3.64 41.59
C GLY A 774 -1.75 4.48 40.65
N ASP A 775 -2.78 3.90 40.04
CA ASP A 775 -3.74 4.61 39.21
C ASP A 775 -4.47 5.71 39.99
N VAL A 776 -4.85 5.42 41.24
CA VAL A 776 -5.36 6.44 42.17
C VAL A 776 -4.32 7.53 42.45
N ALA A 777 -3.04 7.18 42.55
CA ALA A 777 -1.96 8.16 42.72
C ALA A 777 -1.84 9.07 41.48
N ILE A 778 -1.86 8.47 40.29
CA ILE A 778 -1.85 9.16 38.99
C ILE A 778 -3.05 10.09 38.85
N GLN A 779 -4.26 9.60 39.09
CA GLN A 779 -5.49 10.39 39.03
C GLN A 779 -5.49 11.54 40.03
N ARG A 780 -4.97 11.31 41.24
CA ARG A 780 -4.86 12.35 42.26
C ARG A 780 -3.86 13.42 41.87
N VAL A 781 -2.72 13.04 41.29
CA VAL A 781 -1.74 13.99 40.74
C VAL A 781 -2.37 14.79 39.60
N ALA A 782 -3.04 14.13 38.65
CA ALA A 782 -3.74 14.77 37.53
C ALA A 782 -4.79 15.80 38.00
N ASN A 783 -5.69 15.41 38.91
CA ASN A 783 -6.70 16.30 39.49
C ASN A 783 -6.06 17.47 40.25
N THR A 784 -4.98 17.20 41.00
CA THR A 784 -4.26 18.25 41.72
C THR A 784 -3.65 19.24 40.73
N LEU A 785 -3.04 18.77 39.64
CA LEU A 785 -2.50 19.65 38.59
C LEU A 785 -3.63 20.47 37.93
N GLN A 786 -4.73 19.86 37.50
CA GLN A 786 -5.85 20.59 36.89
C GLN A 786 -6.42 21.70 37.80
N THR A 787 -6.45 21.49 39.12
CA THR A 787 -6.92 22.53 40.07
C THR A 787 -5.86 23.60 40.39
N MET A 788 -4.58 23.32 40.15
CA MET A 788 -3.46 24.22 40.43
C MET A 788 -3.12 25.18 39.28
N PHE A 789 -3.56 24.83 38.08
CA PHE A 789 -3.29 25.53 36.84
C PHE A 789 -4.59 26.11 36.27
N ARG A 790 -4.50 27.18 35.47
CA ARG A 790 -5.69 27.86 34.92
C ARG A 790 -6.25 27.06 33.74
N GLU A 791 -7.49 27.32 33.30
CA GLU A 791 -8.07 26.67 32.11
C GLU A 791 -7.24 26.90 30.83
N ASP A 792 -6.51 28.01 30.75
CA ASP A 792 -5.61 28.34 29.63
C ASP A 792 -4.22 27.68 29.72
N ASP A 793 -3.87 27.08 30.88
CA ASP A 793 -2.64 26.32 31.05
C ASP A 793 -2.88 24.88 30.60
N LEU A 794 -1.93 24.30 29.87
CA LEU A 794 -2.10 22.96 29.33
C LEU A 794 -1.58 21.94 30.33
N VAL A 795 -2.43 21.03 30.76
CA VAL A 795 -2.10 19.94 31.68
C VAL A 795 -2.27 18.63 30.93
N CYS A 796 -1.19 17.86 30.85
CA CYS A 796 -1.10 16.69 30.00
C CYS A 796 -0.46 15.51 30.73
N ARG A 797 -0.90 14.30 30.40
CA ARG A 797 -0.17 13.08 30.73
C ARG A 797 0.63 12.65 29.51
N MET A 798 1.95 12.55 29.67
CA MET A 798 2.84 12.14 28.58
C MET A 798 2.82 10.62 28.39
N GLY A 799 2.60 9.89 29.48
CA GLY A 799 2.50 8.43 29.56
C GLY A 799 2.99 7.95 30.93
N GLY A 800 2.56 6.77 31.38
CA GLY A 800 3.05 6.20 32.65
C GLY A 800 2.78 7.09 33.88
N ASP A 801 3.81 7.33 34.69
CA ASP A 801 3.84 8.24 35.83
C ASP A 801 4.25 9.69 35.46
N GLU A 802 4.40 9.98 34.16
CA GLU A 802 4.91 11.26 33.65
C GLU A 802 3.81 12.21 33.21
N PHE A 803 3.93 13.45 33.67
CA PHE A 803 3.02 14.55 33.38
C PHE A 803 3.79 15.73 32.84
N ALA A 804 3.16 16.46 31.91
CA ALA A 804 3.67 17.72 31.44
C ALA A 804 2.67 18.83 31.74
N VAL A 805 3.19 19.98 32.16
CA VAL A 805 2.40 21.20 32.26
C VAL A 805 3.09 22.29 31.46
N PHE A 806 2.32 22.93 30.61
CA PHE A 806 2.79 24.07 29.85
C PHE A 806 2.10 25.34 30.31
N MET A 807 2.90 26.27 30.82
CA MET A 807 2.43 27.53 31.38
C MET A 807 2.97 28.72 30.61
N ARG A 808 2.05 29.62 30.25
CA ARG A 808 2.34 30.87 29.53
C ARG A 808 2.56 32.01 30.53
N ALA A 809 3.66 32.00 31.29
CA ALA A 809 3.92 33.02 32.31
C ALA A 809 5.41 33.23 32.67
N GLN A 810 5.78 34.47 32.97
CA GLN A 810 7.10 34.85 33.46
C GLN A 810 7.15 34.84 34.99
N PHE A 811 8.01 33.99 35.56
CA PHE A 811 8.31 34.00 36.99
C PHE A 811 9.73 34.50 37.24
N THR A 812 9.92 35.33 38.26
CA THR A 812 11.26 35.48 38.84
C THR A 812 11.71 34.14 39.43
N HIS A 813 13.02 33.89 39.51
CA HIS A 813 13.55 32.64 40.08
C HIS A 813 12.96 32.36 41.48
N VAL A 814 12.79 33.40 42.31
CA VAL A 814 12.18 33.30 43.64
C VAL A 814 10.70 32.90 43.59
N GLN A 815 9.91 33.49 42.68
CA GLN A 815 8.49 33.12 42.55
C GLN A 815 8.30 31.73 41.93
N LEU A 816 9.19 31.31 41.03
CA LEU A 816 9.19 29.97 40.45
C LEU A 816 9.54 28.92 41.50
N ILE A 817 10.59 29.16 42.30
CA ILE A 817 10.95 28.33 43.46
C ILE A 817 9.76 28.24 44.40
N HIS A 818 9.13 29.37 44.76
CA HIS A 818 7.97 29.36 45.65
C HIS A 818 6.79 28.56 45.06
N ARG A 819 6.54 28.67 43.75
CA ARG A 819 5.50 27.89 43.08
C ARG A 819 5.83 26.40 43.03
N LEU A 820 7.09 26.05 42.79
CA LEU A 820 7.58 24.67 42.79
C LEU A 820 7.51 24.05 44.20
N GLU A 821 7.83 24.81 45.25
CA GLU A 821 7.63 24.38 46.63
C GLU A 821 6.15 24.13 46.96
N GLN A 822 5.26 25.02 46.50
CA GLN A 822 3.82 24.83 46.63
C GLN A 822 3.33 23.59 45.84
N MET A 823 3.85 23.36 44.64
CA MET A 823 3.57 22.16 43.84
C MET A 823 4.05 20.90 44.54
N SER A 824 5.32 20.83 44.95
CA SER A 824 5.88 19.68 45.67
C SER A 824 5.15 19.41 46.98
N THR A 825 4.63 20.44 47.66
CA THR A 825 3.83 20.27 48.88
C THR A 825 2.42 19.76 48.60
N LYS A 826 1.72 20.29 47.57
CA LYS A 826 0.35 19.89 47.23
C LYS A 826 0.29 18.53 46.53
N LEU A 827 1.32 18.17 45.77
CA LEU A 827 1.47 16.87 45.13
C LEU A 827 1.93 15.78 46.10
N ARG A 828 2.30 16.15 47.33
CA ARG A 828 2.63 15.20 48.39
C ARG A 828 1.38 14.75 49.10
N PHE A 829 1.14 13.45 49.09
CA PHE A 829 0.05 12.82 49.82
C PHE A 829 0.45 11.41 50.24
N LYS A 830 -0.29 10.83 51.17
CA LYS A 830 -0.06 9.45 51.61
C LYS A 830 -1.02 8.50 50.92
N ILE A 831 -0.47 7.36 50.54
CA ILE A 831 -1.21 6.15 50.17
C ILE A 831 -0.79 5.09 51.17
N GLY A 832 -1.67 4.79 52.12
CA GLY A 832 -1.34 3.94 53.26
C GLY A 832 -0.12 4.48 54.03
N PRO A 833 0.91 3.65 54.31
CA PRO A 833 2.14 4.08 54.98
C PRO A 833 3.17 4.74 54.03
N ILE A 834 2.99 4.70 52.71
CA ILE A 834 3.93 5.31 51.76
C ILE A 834 3.54 6.77 51.52
N GLU A 835 4.53 7.65 51.63
CA GLU A 835 4.42 9.03 51.21
C GLU A 835 4.73 9.12 49.72
N VAL A 836 3.73 9.52 48.93
CA VAL A 836 3.85 9.77 47.50
C VAL A 836 4.38 11.18 47.30
N THR A 837 5.40 11.29 46.46
CA THR A 837 6.05 12.56 46.12
C THR A 837 6.28 12.61 44.62
N CYS A 838 6.54 13.79 44.07
CA CYS A 838 6.87 13.93 42.65
C CYS A 838 8.23 14.59 42.50
N SER A 839 9.02 14.09 41.56
CA SER A 839 10.17 14.81 41.02
C SER A 839 9.70 15.70 39.88
N ILE A 840 10.28 16.91 39.77
CA ILE A 840 9.85 17.89 38.77
C ILE A 840 11.07 18.42 38.03
N GLY A 841 11.15 18.17 36.72
CA GLY A 841 12.05 18.85 35.82
C GLY A 841 11.41 20.13 35.29
N VAL A 842 12.16 21.22 35.30
CA VAL A 842 11.65 22.51 34.84
C VAL A 842 12.56 23.05 33.77
N CYS A 843 11.99 23.24 32.59
CA CYS A 843 12.62 24.02 31.54
C CYS A 843 11.96 25.40 31.49
N ILE A 844 12.80 26.42 31.64
CA ILE A 844 12.38 27.81 31.50
C ILE A 844 12.73 28.23 30.08
N SER A 845 11.70 28.34 29.26
CA SER A 845 11.81 29.00 27.97
C SER A 845 11.85 30.51 28.19
N PRO A 846 12.70 31.25 27.47
CA PRO A 846 13.50 30.84 26.30
C PRO A 846 14.91 30.33 26.63
N ASN A 847 15.35 30.42 27.89
CA ASN A 847 16.77 30.24 28.25
C ASN A 847 17.32 28.86 27.89
N TYR A 848 16.45 27.86 27.88
CA TYR A 848 16.82 26.47 27.67
C TYR A 848 15.90 25.79 26.65
N GLY A 849 15.46 26.53 25.62
CA GLY A 849 14.68 25.99 24.50
C GLY A 849 13.49 26.88 24.14
N THR A 850 13.21 26.98 22.84
CA THR A 850 12.11 27.79 22.28
C THR A 850 11.26 27.02 21.27
N GLU A 851 11.47 25.72 21.15
CA GLU A 851 10.61 24.80 20.39
C GLU A 851 10.12 23.69 21.32
N TYR A 852 9.00 23.03 20.96
CA TYR A 852 8.45 21.94 21.77
C TYR A 852 9.48 20.85 22.05
N GLN A 853 10.26 20.45 21.04
CA GLN A 853 11.27 19.40 21.18
C GLN A 853 12.36 19.79 22.20
N ASP A 854 12.81 21.04 22.20
CA ASP A 854 13.84 21.51 23.12
C ASP A 854 13.34 21.63 24.55
N VAL A 855 12.17 22.25 24.76
CA VAL A 855 11.64 22.44 26.12
C VAL A 855 11.22 21.11 26.73
N TYR A 856 10.72 20.18 25.92
CA TYR A 856 10.44 18.81 26.33
C TYR A 856 11.73 18.10 26.72
N HIS A 857 12.74 18.09 25.85
CA HIS A 857 14.02 17.42 26.07
C HIS A 857 14.73 17.95 27.32
N ASN A 858 14.83 19.28 27.46
CA ASN A 858 15.56 19.87 28.58
C ASN A 858 14.79 19.76 29.91
N ALA A 859 13.46 19.79 29.88
CA ALA A 859 12.66 19.51 31.08
C ALA A 859 12.82 18.06 31.53
N ASP A 860 12.90 17.11 30.59
CA ASP A 860 13.14 15.69 30.87
C ASP A 860 14.54 15.45 31.46
N VAL A 861 15.59 16.05 30.88
CA VAL A 861 16.95 15.99 31.44
C VAL A 861 17.00 16.55 32.87
N ALA A 862 16.26 17.64 33.14
CA ALA A 862 16.17 18.19 34.49
C ALA A 862 15.41 17.27 35.45
N LEU A 863 14.34 16.60 34.99
CA LEU A 863 13.57 15.65 35.77
C LEU A 863 14.45 14.44 36.17
N LEU A 864 15.20 13.88 35.24
CA LEU A 864 16.17 12.80 35.50
C LEU A 864 17.20 13.22 36.55
N THR A 865 17.67 14.47 36.49
CA THR A 865 18.59 15.03 37.48
C THR A 865 17.94 15.14 38.87
N ALA A 866 16.70 15.62 38.96
CA ALA A 866 15.93 15.68 40.21
C ALA A 866 15.77 14.29 40.85
N LYS A 867 15.44 13.27 40.05
CA LYS A 867 15.33 11.88 40.50
C LYS A 867 16.65 11.35 41.07
N ARG A 868 17.77 11.59 40.38
CA ARG A 868 19.12 11.13 40.78
C ARG A 868 19.63 11.79 42.06
N LEU A 869 19.26 13.04 42.31
CA LEU A 869 19.66 13.77 43.52
C LEU A 869 18.91 13.33 44.79
N GLY A 870 18.04 12.33 44.70
CA GLY A 870 17.35 11.73 45.85
C GLY A 870 15.84 11.90 45.84
N LYS A 871 15.23 12.14 44.66
CA LYS A 871 13.78 12.22 44.45
C LYS A 871 13.08 13.31 45.30
N ASN A 872 11.77 13.47 45.16
CA ASN A 872 10.93 14.38 45.97
C ASN A 872 11.41 15.84 45.94
N ARG A 873 11.81 16.29 44.76
CA ARG A 873 12.39 17.61 44.55
C ARG A 873 12.20 18.04 43.13
N TYR A 874 12.39 19.32 42.89
CA TYR A 874 12.49 19.84 41.55
C TYR A 874 13.95 20.10 41.19
N HIS A 875 14.24 20.08 39.89
CA HIS A 875 15.48 20.60 39.34
C HIS A 875 15.13 21.48 38.14
N ILE A 876 15.73 22.66 38.12
CA ILE A 876 15.59 23.59 37.00
C ILE A 876 16.79 23.34 36.10
N PHE A 877 16.54 23.05 34.83
CA PHE A 877 17.60 22.80 33.86
C PHE A 877 18.61 23.95 33.85
N GLY A 878 19.91 23.64 33.92
CA GLY A 878 21.00 24.63 33.89
C GLY A 878 21.32 25.34 35.21
N GLY A 879 20.72 24.97 36.34
CA GLY A 879 21.09 25.50 37.66
C GLY A 879 22.27 24.75 38.32
N GLU A 880 23.13 25.46 39.07
CA GLU A 880 24.24 24.86 39.83
C GLU A 880 23.72 23.96 40.97
N ALA A 881 23.73 22.64 40.78
CA ALA A 881 23.64 21.69 41.88
C ALA A 881 25.05 21.29 42.33
N ARG A 882 25.44 21.65 43.55
CA ARG A 882 26.64 21.10 44.23
C ARG A 882 26.49 19.58 44.34
N LEU A 883 27.31 18.83 43.61
CA LEU A 883 27.40 17.38 43.71
C LEU A 883 28.40 17.00 44.82
N PRO A 884 28.07 16.08 45.74
CA PRO A 884 29.07 15.40 46.56
C PRO A 884 29.95 14.47 45.70
N ASP A 885 31.25 14.46 45.96
CA ASP A 885 32.36 13.85 45.18
C ASP A 885 32.34 12.30 45.00
N GLN A 886 31.18 11.64 44.95
CA GLN A 886 31.11 10.17 44.80
C GLN A 886 30.26 9.64 43.63
N VAL A 887 29.77 10.49 42.72
CA VAL A 887 28.93 10.03 41.60
C VAL A 887 29.45 10.55 40.27
N ILE A 888 30.62 10.04 39.82
CA ILE A 888 31.14 10.29 38.46
C ILE A 888 30.97 9.07 37.54
N HIS A 889 30.55 7.91 38.03
CA HIS A 889 30.39 6.71 37.21
C HIS A 889 28.95 6.19 37.25
N ARG A 890 28.15 6.50 36.21
CA ARG A 890 26.92 5.79 35.75
C ARG A 890 26.10 6.68 34.81
N ASN A 891 26.49 6.79 33.53
CA ASN A 891 25.71 7.57 32.56
C ASN A 891 25.40 6.86 31.22
N LEU A 892 25.79 5.59 31.03
CA LEU A 892 25.47 4.83 29.80
C LEU A 892 24.80 3.47 30.03
N ASP A 893 24.74 2.99 31.28
CA ASP A 893 24.22 1.67 31.63
C ASP A 893 22.74 1.50 31.23
N TRP A 894 21.90 2.51 31.46
CA TRP A 894 20.46 2.40 31.23
C TRP A 894 20.08 2.19 29.76
N LEU A 895 20.81 2.80 28.81
CA LEU A 895 20.55 2.65 27.37
C LEU A 895 20.87 1.22 26.89
N LEU A 896 21.80 0.54 27.55
CA LEU A 896 22.18 -0.84 27.23
C LEU A 896 21.30 -1.87 27.96
N ASP A 897 20.73 -1.51 29.12
CA ASP A 897 19.80 -2.35 29.88
C ASP A 897 18.41 -2.48 29.23
N GLU A 898 17.97 -1.50 28.43
CA GLU A 898 16.72 -1.59 27.66
C GLU A 898 16.81 -2.43 26.38
N SER A 899 18.01 -2.84 25.98
CA SER A 899 18.20 -3.69 24.80
C SER A 899 17.75 -5.12 25.08
N SER A 900 16.92 -5.68 24.19
CA SER A 900 16.53 -7.09 24.21
C SER A 900 17.67 -8.05 23.94
N ASP A 901 18.77 -7.57 23.37
CA ASP A 901 19.97 -8.35 23.08
C ASP A 901 20.89 -8.41 24.30
N ALA A 902 21.58 -9.53 24.51
CA ALA A 902 22.53 -9.66 25.62
C ALA A 902 23.80 -8.87 25.31
N ILE A 903 24.07 -7.81 26.08
CA ILE A 903 25.21 -6.91 25.89
C ILE A 903 26.19 -7.11 27.04
N VAL A 904 27.47 -7.28 26.69
CA VAL A 904 28.58 -7.38 27.64
C VAL A 904 29.72 -6.48 27.20
N VAL A 905 30.21 -5.61 28.08
CA VAL A 905 31.41 -4.80 27.88
C VAL A 905 32.53 -5.40 28.71
N ILE A 906 33.65 -5.72 28.07
CA ILE A 906 34.76 -6.42 28.68
C ILE A 906 36.10 -5.75 28.40
N ASP A 907 37.08 -6.03 29.26
CA ASP A 907 38.48 -5.81 28.97
C ASP A 907 38.90 -6.65 27.75
N PRO A 908 39.49 -6.04 26.71
CA PRO A 908 39.81 -6.74 25.48
C PRO A 908 41.04 -7.67 25.58
N GLU A 909 41.88 -7.54 26.63
CA GLU A 909 43.05 -8.39 26.87
C GLU A 909 42.78 -9.47 27.94
N THR A 910 42.15 -9.08 29.06
CA THR A 910 41.91 -9.98 30.20
C THR A 910 40.54 -10.66 30.17
N TYR A 911 39.64 -10.18 29.30
CA TYR A 911 38.25 -10.61 29.16
C TYR A 911 37.36 -10.33 30.37
N GLU A 912 37.84 -9.56 31.35
CA GLU A 912 37.07 -9.20 32.55
C GLU A 912 35.86 -8.34 32.21
N ILE A 913 34.72 -8.66 32.79
CA ILE A 913 33.47 -7.94 32.51
C ILE A 913 33.41 -6.64 33.31
N TYR A 914 33.34 -5.52 32.59
CA TYR A 914 33.10 -4.19 33.15
C TYR A 914 31.62 -3.88 33.26
N TYR A 915 30.83 -4.41 32.32
CA TYR A 915 29.39 -4.19 32.29
C TYR A 915 28.68 -5.36 31.59
N LEU A 916 27.51 -5.73 32.07
CA LEU A 916 26.61 -6.65 31.38
C LEU A 916 25.17 -6.25 31.65
N ASN A 917 24.28 -6.39 30.66
CA ASN A 917 22.88 -6.04 30.83
C ASN A 917 22.03 -7.21 31.35
N ASP A 918 20.77 -6.93 31.73
CA ASP A 918 19.88 -7.93 32.31
C ASP A 918 19.60 -9.12 31.36
N ALA A 919 19.59 -8.89 30.05
CA ALA A 919 19.51 -9.94 29.04
C ALA A 919 20.75 -10.86 29.07
N ALA A 920 21.96 -10.31 29.24
CA ALA A 920 23.18 -11.10 29.43
C ALA A 920 23.25 -11.82 30.78
N CYS A 921 22.68 -11.25 31.84
CA CYS A 921 22.52 -11.93 33.13
C CYS A 921 21.62 -13.16 32.99
N THR A 922 20.49 -13.01 32.30
CA THR A 922 19.54 -14.10 32.01
C THR A 922 20.21 -15.20 31.20
N LEU A 923 21.02 -14.84 30.20
CA LEU A 923 21.81 -15.79 29.40
C LEU A 923 22.81 -16.60 30.25
N SER A 924 23.48 -15.94 31.20
CA SER A 924 24.45 -16.60 32.09
C SER A 924 23.82 -17.40 33.24
N GLY A 925 22.52 -17.18 33.50
CA GLY A 925 21.82 -17.70 34.68
C GLY A 925 22.35 -17.16 36.02
N LYS A 926 23.12 -16.05 36.00
CA LYS A 926 23.81 -15.46 37.16
C LYS A 926 23.51 -13.96 37.27
N ASN A 927 23.57 -13.43 38.49
CA ASN A 927 23.28 -12.03 38.78
C ASN A 927 24.44 -11.10 38.37
N LYS A 928 24.12 -9.86 37.97
CA LYS A 928 25.06 -8.82 37.51
C LYS A 928 26.28 -8.67 38.43
N GLU A 929 26.05 -8.54 39.74
CA GLU A 929 27.13 -8.40 40.75
C GLU A 929 28.07 -9.60 40.86
N THR A 930 27.60 -10.80 40.52
CA THR A 930 28.42 -12.03 40.57
C THR A 930 29.24 -12.27 39.31
N CYS A 931 28.95 -11.55 38.23
CA CYS A 931 29.62 -11.68 36.94
C CYS A 931 30.61 -10.55 36.65
N LEU A 932 30.43 -9.37 37.27
CA LEU A 932 31.36 -8.25 37.17
C LEU A 932 32.76 -8.65 37.67
N SER A 933 33.80 -8.18 36.98
CA SER A 933 35.20 -8.51 37.25
C SER A 933 35.57 -10.00 37.12
N LEU A 934 34.69 -10.84 36.57
CA LEU A 934 35.05 -12.18 36.12
C LEU A 934 35.29 -12.20 34.61
N PRO A 935 36.19 -13.07 34.10
CA PRO A 935 36.38 -13.23 32.67
C PRO A 935 35.12 -13.76 31.99
N CYS A 936 34.76 -13.19 30.83
CA CYS A 936 33.49 -13.46 30.15
C CYS A 936 33.25 -14.94 29.83
N TYR A 937 34.31 -15.68 29.45
CA TYR A 937 34.24 -17.11 29.16
C TYR A 937 33.88 -17.95 30.38
N LYS A 938 34.23 -17.49 31.59
CA LYS A 938 33.91 -18.18 32.84
C LYS A 938 32.56 -17.72 33.41
N ALA A 939 32.26 -16.43 33.30
CA ALA A 939 31.04 -15.86 33.85
C ALA A 939 29.80 -16.23 33.03
N ILE A 940 29.84 -15.99 31.71
CA ILE A 940 28.71 -16.16 30.80
C ILE A 940 28.66 -17.60 30.26
N TRP A 941 29.80 -18.11 29.80
CA TRP A 941 29.86 -19.38 29.08
C TRP A 941 30.24 -20.58 29.96
N ASN A 942 30.62 -20.34 31.22
CA ASN A 942 31.04 -21.35 32.19
C ASN A 942 32.23 -22.23 31.73
N ASN A 943 33.05 -21.73 30.80
CA ASN A 943 34.22 -22.38 30.26
C ASN A 943 35.46 -22.14 31.13
N SER A 944 36.41 -23.09 31.09
CA SER A 944 37.67 -22.98 31.83
C SER A 944 38.77 -22.19 31.07
N LYS A 945 38.59 -21.96 29.76
CA LYS A 945 39.52 -21.22 28.88
C LYS A 945 38.74 -20.35 27.88
N PRO A 946 39.36 -19.29 27.31
CA PRO A 946 38.76 -18.47 26.26
C PRO A 946 38.33 -19.30 25.03
N CYS A 947 37.22 -18.94 24.40
CA CYS A 947 36.66 -19.67 23.26
C CYS A 947 37.61 -19.69 22.06
N SER A 948 37.69 -20.81 21.35
CA SER A 948 38.61 -21.06 20.22
C SER A 948 38.48 -20.07 19.05
N HIS A 949 37.30 -19.48 18.88
CA HIS A 949 36.97 -18.50 17.83
C HIS A 949 36.88 -17.06 18.36
N CYS A 950 37.24 -16.82 19.63
CA CYS A 950 37.25 -15.48 20.20
C CYS A 950 38.35 -14.66 19.52
N VAL A 951 37.95 -13.62 18.79
CA VAL A 951 38.87 -12.81 17.97
C VAL A 951 39.91 -12.13 18.88
N HIS A 952 41.17 -12.45 18.63
CA HIS A 952 42.31 -11.86 19.33
C HIS A 952 42.41 -10.36 19.03
N ILE A 953 42.79 -9.56 20.02
CA ILE A 953 42.79 -8.09 19.97
C ILE A 953 43.47 -7.48 18.72
N SER A 954 44.48 -8.17 18.17
CA SER A 954 45.25 -7.74 17.00
C SER A 954 44.47 -7.72 15.69
N LYS A 955 43.25 -8.30 15.64
CA LYS A 955 42.36 -8.29 14.47
C LYS A 955 41.12 -7.40 14.66
N LEU A 956 40.98 -6.72 15.79
CA LEU A 956 39.85 -5.83 16.08
C LEU A 956 40.17 -4.39 15.68
N THR A 957 39.43 -3.84 14.70
CA THR A 957 39.42 -2.41 14.35
C THR A 957 38.27 -1.68 15.07
N ARG A 958 38.09 -0.37 14.83
CA ARG A 958 36.92 0.39 15.34
C ARG A 958 35.59 -0.02 14.67
N ASP A 959 35.65 -0.88 13.65
CA ASP A 959 34.50 -1.45 12.96
C ASP A 959 34.05 -2.74 13.64
N TYR A 960 32.79 -3.13 13.44
CA TYR A 960 32.19 -4.31 14.06
C TYR A 960 32.77 -5.61 13.50
N CYS A 961 33.24 -6.49 14.38
CA CYS A 961 33.58 -7.87 14.03
C CYS A 961 32.43 -8.80 14.46
N GLU A 962 32.04 -9.70 13.58
CA GLU A 962 30.98 -10.68 13.82
C GLU A 962 31.58 -12.08 13.78
N HIS A 963 31.31 -12.88 14.81
CA HIS A 963 31.69 -14.28 14.82
C HIS A 963 30.64 -15.11 15.56
N GLU A 964 30.36 -16.30 15.04
CA GLU A 964 29.40 -17.22 15.63
C GLU A 964 30.11 -18.18 16.59
N ILE A 965 29.53 -18.38 17.77
CA ILE A 965 30.03 -19.29 18.79
C ILE A 965 28.94 -20.30 19.12
N GLN A 966 29.31 -21.58 19.05
CA GLN A 966 28.49 -22.69 19.47
C GLN A 966 28.88 -23.08 20.90
N SER A 967 27.90 -23.16 21.80
CA SER A 967 28.16 -23.52 23.20
C SER A 967 28.62 -24.98 23.29
N GLU A 968 29.70 -25.25 24.03
CA GLU A 968 30.21 -26.63 24.21
C GLU A 968 29.30 -27.49 25.11
N TYR A 969 28.38 -26.86 25.85
CA TYR A 969 27.51 -27.50 26.84
C TYR A 969 26.01 -27.37 26.54
N SER A 970 25.62 -26.72 25.44
CA SER A 970 24.23 -26.61 24.99
C SER A 970 24.13 -26.57 23.46
N GLU A 971 23.02 -27.03 22.87
CA GLU A 971 22.83 -27.03 21.40
C GLU A 971 22.65 -25.62 20.78
N ASN A 972 22.73 -24.58 21.61
CA ASN A 972 22.41 -23.20 21.27
C ASN A 972 23.54 -22.54 20.46
N SER A 973 23.17 -21.79 19.41
CA SER A 973 24.08 -20.95 18.61
C SER A 973 23.96 -19.52 19.06
N TYR A 974 25.08 -18.82 19.22
CA TYR A 974 25.08 -17.40 19.54
C TYR A 974 25.94 -16.66 18.54
N ILE A 975 25.40 -15.59 17.96
CA ILE A 975 26.19 -14.65 17.15
C ILE A 975 26.71 -13.58 18.10
N ILE A 976 28.03 -13.39 18.13
CA ILE A 976 28.68 -12.35 18.92
C ILE A 976 29.23 -11.29 17.99
N LYS A 977 28.65 -10.10 18.07
CA LYS A 977 29.12 -8.88 17.39
C LYS A 977 29.89 -8.03 18.36
N GLY A 978 31.19 -7.88 18.14
CA GLY A 978 32.09 -7.12 19.01
C GLY A 978 32.69 -5.93 18.31
N LYS A 979 32.84 -4.80 19.00
CA LYS A 979 33.72 -3.70 18.56
C LYS A 979 34.44 -3.07 19.74
N LEU A 980 35.57 -2.40 19.45
CA LEU A 980 36.26 -1.60 20.45
C LEU A 980 35.54 -0.27 20.64
N ILE A 981 35.38 0.12 21.91
CA ILE A 981 34.79 1.37 22.33
C ILE A 981 35.62 1.99 23.45
N ASP A 982 35.53 3.31 23.57
CA ASP A 982 36.10 4.03 24.70
C ASP A 982 35.05 4.04 25.81
N TRP A 983 35.32 3.32 26.91
CA TRP A 983 34.39 3.17 28.04
C TRP A 983 34.97 3.91 29.25
N GLY A 984 34.50 5.15 29.43
CA GLY A 984 35.17 6.09 30.33
C GLY A 984 36.53 6.51 29.79
N ASN A 985 37.61 6.28 30.55
CA ASN A 985 38.99 6.62 30.17
C ASN A 985 39.83 5.41 29.71
N GLN A 986 39.20 4.26 29.42
CA GLN A 986 39.90 3.03 29.03
C GLN A 986 39.28 2.42 27.77
N GLN A 987 40.07 1.66 26.99
CA GLN A 987 39.57 0.91 25.84
C GLN A 987 38.90 -0.38 26.30
N ALA A 988 37.63 -0.55 25.93
CA ALA A 988 36.85 -1.73 26.25
C ALA A 988 36.25 -2.34 24.98
N ARG A 989 35.93 -3.63 25.01
CA ARG A 989 35.22 -4.31 23.92
C ARG A 989 33.76 -4.50 24.32
N ILE A 990 32.86 -3.85 23.59
CA ILE A 990 31.42 -4.13 23.71
C ILE A 990 31.05 -5.29 22.81
N GLN A 991 30.30 -6.24 23.33
CA GLN A 991 29.86 -7.45 22.66
C GLN A 991 28.34 -7.56 22.75
N TYR A 992 27.70 -7.66 21.60
CA TYR A 992 26.27 -7.97 21.45
C TYR A 992 26.16 -9.45 21.16
N ILE A 993 25.46 -10.16 22.02
CA ILE A 993 25.28 -11.61 21.99
C ILE A 993 23.82 -11.83 21.65
N GLN A 994 23.56 -12.21 20.41
CA GLN A 994 22.22 -12.55 19.96
C GLN A 994 22.03 -14.05 20.05
N ASP A 995 20.94 -14.45 20.70
CA ASP A 995 20.50 -15.84 20.70
C ASP A 995 20.04 -16.21 19.29
N ASN A 996 20.98 -16.78 18.55
CA ASN A 996 20.75 -17.29 17.24
C ASN A 996 20.21 -18.73 17.35
N THR A 997 19.67 -19.21 18.46
CA THR A 997 19.22 -20.60 18.57
C THR A 997 17.95 -20.86 17.78
N ASN A 998 17.03 -19.90 17.67
CA ASN A 998 15.81 -20.07 16.85
C ASN A 998 16.07 -19.71 15.39
N ARG A 999 16.82 -18.62 15.12
CA ARG A 999 17.23 -18.31 13.76
C ARG A 999 18.28 -19.29 13.27
N ALA A 1000 19.15 -19.88 14.06
CA ALA A 1000 19.98 -21.04 13.71
C ALA A 1000 19.30 -22.38 14.00
N ARG A 1001 18.09 -22.49 14.56
CA ARG A 1001 17.27 -23.72 14.44
C ARG A 1001 16.40 -23.67 13.21
N ILE A 1002 16.05 -22.48 12.72
CA ILE A 1002 15.31 -22.22 11.49
C ILE A 1002 16.27 -21.98 10.34
N SER A 1003 17.50 -21.55 10.57
CA SER A 1003 18.62 -21.41 9.62
C SER A 1003 19.57 -22.58 9.76
N ARG A 1004 19.69 -23.33 10.89
CA ARG A 1004 20.09 -24.75 10.79
C ARG A 1004 18.91 -25.67 10.52
N LYS A 1005 17.63 -25.27 10.49
CA LYS A 1005 16.60 -26.09 9.79
C LYS A 1005 16.44 -25.67 8.36
N ALA A 1006 16.68 -24.43 7.95
CA ALA A 1006 16.53 -23.99 6.57
C ALA A 1006 17.85 -23.89 5.85
N GLU A 1007 18.99 -23.67 6.51
CA GLU A 1007 20.35 -24.04 6.08
C GLU A 1007 20.81 -25.37 6.69
N SER A 1008 20.02 -26.17 7.42
CA SER A 1008 20.23 -27.65 7.37
C SER A 1008 19.14 -28.36 6.58
N LEU A 1009 17.98 -27.79 6.27
CA LEU A 1009 17.17 -28.21 5.10
C LEU A 1009 17.63 -27.52 3.81
N ALA A 1010 18.62 -26.62 3.86
CA ALA A 1010 19.36 -26.13 2.68
C ALA A 1010 20.84 -26.45 2.73
N LYS A 1011 21.56 -26.59 3.88
CA LYS A 1011 22.81 -27.37 3.91
C LYS A 1011 22.50 -28.84 3.96
N ASP A 1012 21.82 -29.49 4.91
CA ASP A 1012 21.48 -30.92 4.70
C ASP A 1012 20.71 -31.17 3.40
N ARG A 1013 20.03 -30.21 2.74
CA ARG A 1013 19.63 -30.39 1.32
C ARG A 1013 20.78 -30.15 0.35
N GLN A 1014 21.59 -29.10 0.43
CA GLN A 1014 22.78 -28.89 -0.44
C GLN A 1014 23.89 -29.92 -0.17
N LEU A 1015 24.31 -30.13 1.08
CA LEU A 1015 25.04 -31.26 1.66
C LEU A 1015 24.38 -32.63 1.39
N LEU A 1016 23.04 -32.87 1.42
CA LEU A 1016 22.47 -34.13 0.87
C LEU A 1016 22.72 -34.21 -0.64
N LEU A 1017 22.55 -33.10 -1.35
CA LEU A 1017 22.78 -32.98 -2.80
C LEU A 1017 24.26 -33.05 -3.18
N ASP A 1018 25.19 -32.75 -2.25
CA ASP A 1018 26.65 -32.75 -2.41
C ASP A 1018 27.26 -34.06 -1.83
N LEU A 1019 26.60 -34.70 -0.87
CA LEU A 1019 26.92 -36.06 -0.34
C LEU A 1019 26.29 -37.18 -1.18
N LEU A 1020 25.33 -36.87 -2.06
CA LEU A 1020 24.87 -37.82 -3.08
C LEU A 1020 26.11 -38.15 -3.94
N PRO A 1021 26.48 -39.44 -4.08
CA PRO A 1021 27.70 -39.85 -4.78
C PRO A 1021 27.62 -39.67 -6.32
N GLY A 1022 26.82 -38.71 -6.81
CA GLY A 1022 26.57 -38.41 -8.21
C GLY A 1022 26.21 -36.93 -8.42
N GLY A 1023 26.12 -36.51 -9.68
CA GLY A 1023 25.67 -35.18 -10.06
C GLY A 1023 24.16 -35.06 -10.04
N LEU A 1024 23.59 -34.07 -9.36
CA LEU A 1024 22.16 -33.78 -9.47
C LEU A 1024 21.92 -32.64 -10.47
N ILE A 1025 20.98 -32.84 -11.38
CA ILE A 1025 20.43 -31.80 -12.23
C ILE A 1025 18.92 -31.67 -12.06
N ARG A 1026 18.40 -30.48 -12.36
CA ARG A 1026 16.97 -30.23 -12.54
C ARG A 1026 16.75 -29.57 -13.88
N TYR A 1027 15.77 -30.05 -14.63
CA TYR A 1027 15.39 -29.45 -15.89
C TYR A 1027 13.88 -29.50 -16.12
N ASN A 1028 13.38 -28.56 -16.91
CA ASN A 1028 11.98 -28.53 -17.30
C ASN A 1028 11.70 -29.63 -18.32
N ALA A 1029 10.65 -30.43 -18.10
CA ALA A 1029 10.36 -31.62 -18.90
C ALA A 1029 10.05 -31.31 -20.37
N SER A 1030 9.42 -30.16 -20.65
CA SER A 1030 8.97 -29.78 -21.99
C SER A 1030 10.05 -29.03 -22.77
N THR A 1031 10.76 -28.12 -22.12
CA THR A 1031 11.75 -27.24 -22.79
C THR A 1031 13.18 -27.79 -22.72
N LEU A 1032 13.43 -28.78 -21.86
CA LEU A 1032 14.76 -29.33 -21.53
C LEU A 1032 15.73 -28.27 -20.96
N ALA A 1033 15.21 -27.11 -20.54
CA ALA A 1033 16.00 -26.05 -19.92
C ALA A 1033 16.45 -26.51 -18.53
N LEU A 1034 17.76 -26.51 -18.30
CA LEU A 1034 18.38 -26.79 -17.01
C LEU A 1034 18.08 -25.63 -16.05
N THR A 1035 17.40 -25.93 -14.96
CA THR A 1035 17.06 -24.96 -13.91
C THR A 1035 17.94 -25.12 -12.67
N PHE A 1036 18.71 -26.20 -12.56
CA PHE A 1036 19.69 -26.42 -11.49
C PHE A 1036 20.72 -27.50 -11.89
N ILE A 1037 21.96 -27.34 -11.42
CA ILE A 1037 23.02 -28.36 -11.44
C ILE A 1037 23.84 -28.20 -10.14
N ASN A 1038 24.16 -29.31 -9.46
CA ASN A 1038 24.96 -29.26 -8.23
C ASN A 1038 26.46 -29.08 -8.52
N GLU A 1039 27.21 -28.59 -7.53
CA GLU A 1039 28.65 -28.35 -7.68
C GLU A 1039 29.44 -29.65 -7.87
N ASN A 1040 28.98 -30.77 -7.31
CA ASN A 1040 29.64 -32.07 -7.48
C ASN A 1040 29.69 -32.52 -8.95
N MET A 1041 28.60 -32.30 -9.71
CA MET A 1041 28.59 -32.59 -11.16
C MET A 1041 29.54 -31.68 -11.92
N LEU A 1042 29.54 -30.38 -11.61
CA LEU A 1042 30.42 -29.40 -12.24
C LEU A 1042 31.90 -29.75 -12.00
N ASN A 1043 32.24 -30.12 -10.76
CA ASN A 1043 33.59 -30.54 -10.38
C ASN A 1043 33.99 -31.86 -11.06
N ASN A 1044 33.10 -32.87 -11.14
CA ASN A 1044 33.38 -34.13 -11.82
C ASN A 1044 33.58 -33.97 -13.34
N LEU A 1045 32.88 -33.02 -13.94
CA LEU A 1045 33.06 -32.67 -15.34
C LEU A 1045 34.22 -31.67 -15.57
N GLY A 1046 34.74 -31.05 -14.51
CA GLY A 1046 35.81 -30.06 -14.54
C GLY A 1046 35.39 -28.65 -15.01
N TYR A 1047 34.09 -28.33 -15.03
CA TYR A 1047 33.61 -27.00 -15.41
C TYR A 1047 33.36 -26.12 -14.18
N ASP A 1048 33.60 -24.82 -14.32
CA ASP A 1048 32.97 -23.82 -13.46
C ASP A 1048 31.57 -23.45 -14.00
N GLN A 1049 30.77 -22.72 -13.22
CA GLN A 1049 29.40 -22.37 -13.61
C GLN A 1049 29.31 -21.54 -14.91
N ASP A 1050 30.25 -20.65 -15.15
CA ASP A 1050 30.22 -19.73 -16.30
C ASP A 1050 30.66 -20.43 -17.58
N THR A 1051 31.70 -21.27 -17.52
CA THR A 1051 32.15 -22.07 -18.67
C THR A 1051 31.13 -23.15 -19.04
N PHE A 1052 30.49 -23.79 -18.05
CA PHE A 1052 29.39 -24.71 -18.29
C PHE A 1052 28.20 -24.01 -18.98
N ARG A 1053 27.88 -22.78 -18.53
CA ARG A 1053 26.82 -21.95 -19.14
C ARG A 1053 27.06 -21.69 -20.60
N GLN A 1054 28.29 -21.30 -20.94
CA GLN A 1054 28.66 -20.94 -22.30
C GLN A 1054 28.63 -22.16 -23.23
N LYS A 1055 29.10 -23.33 -22.77
CA LYS A 1055 29.14 -24.55 -23.59
C LYS A 1055 27.75 -25.15 -23.83
N TYR A 1056 26.95 -25.32 -22.78
CA TYR A 1056 25.68 -26.08 -22.85
C TYR A 1056 24.43 -25.20 -22.83
N ARG A 1057 24.56 -23.87 -22.72
CA ARG A 1057 23.44 -22.91 -22.71
C ARG A 1057 22.32 -23.25 -21.71
N TYR A 1058 22.67 -23.94 -20.61
CA TYR A 1058 21.72 -24.45 -19.62
C TYR A 1058 20.60 -25.28 -20.26
N ARG A 1059 20.97 -26.24 -21.12
CA ARG A 1059 20.05 -27.23 -21.67
C ARG A 1059 20.53 -28.66 -21.46
N PHE A 1060 19.62 -29.54 -21.05
CA PHE A 1060 19.91 -30.93 -20.71
C PHE A 1060 20.37 -31.75 -21.92
N ASP A 1061 19.66 -31.64 -23.04
CA ASP A 1061 19.96 -32.38 -24.26
C ASP A 1061 21.35 -32.05 -24.82
N LEU A 1062 21.84 -30.83 -24.59
CA LEU A 1062 23.18 -30.43 -25.03
C LEU A 1062 24.30 -31.08 -24.24
N MET A 1063 24.03 -31.62 -23.04
CA MET A 1063 24.99 -32.40 -22.26
C MET A 1063 25.21 -33.81 -22.83
N ILE A 1064 24.26 -34.28 -23.66
CA ILE A 1064 24.32 -35.61 -24.29
C ILE A 1064 24.97 -35.45 -25.67
N PRO A 1065 25.97 -36.29 -26.01
CA PRO A 1065 26.57 -36.30 -27.32
C PRO A 1065 25.54 -36.44 -28.44
N PRO A 1066 25.75 -35.77 -29.58
CA PRO A 1066 24.78 -35.75 -30.68
C PRO A 1066 24.35 -37.16 -31.15
N GLU A 1067 25.26 -38.12 -31.14
CA GLU A 1067 25.02 -39.52 -31.51
C GLU A 1067 24.08 -40.28 -30.56
N ASP A 1068 24.01 -39.90 -29.28
CA ASP A 1068 23.20 -40.57 -28.25
C ASP A 1068 21.92 -39.80 -27.88
N ARG A 1069 21.84 -38.52 -28.22
CA ARG A 1069 20.78 -37.60 -27.76
C ARG A 1069 19.37 -38.08 -28.06
N MET A 1070 19.11 -38.53 -29.28
CA MET A 1070 17.77 -38.97 -29.70
C MET A 1070 17.34 -40.22 -28.92
N ARG A 1071 18.23 -41.23 -28.85
CA ARG A 1071 18.01 -42.49 -28.12
C ARG A 1071 17.68 -42.24 -26.65
N VAL A 1072 18.45 -41.37 -25.98
CA VAL A 1072 18.30 -41.09 -24.55
C VAL A 1072 17.00 -40.33 -24.27
N LEU A 1073 16.66 -39.32 -25.07
CA LEU A 1073 15.43 -38.54 -24.86
C LEU A 1073 14.16 -39.38 -25.09
N GLU A 1074 14.17 -40.24 -26.10
CA GLU A 1074 13.07 -41.18 -26.35
C GLU A 1074 12.90 -42.19 -25.20
N GLU A 1075 14.00 -42.76 -24.71
CA GLU A 1075 14.01 -43.69 -23.58
C GLU A 1075 13.47 -43.05 -22.29
N ILE A 1076 13.81 -41.78 -22.04
CA ILE A 1076 13.29 -41.01 -20.90
C ILE A 1076 11.79 -40.73 -21.07
N GLN A 1077 11.37 -40.30 -22.26
CA GLN A 1077 10.00 -39.92 -22.52
C GLN A 1077 9.06 -41.13 -22.45
N GLU A 1078 9.46 -42.29 -22.97
CA GLU A 1078 8.68 -43.52 -22.91
C GLU A 1078 8.44 -43.98 -21.47
N GLN A 1079 9.48 -43.93 -20.63
CA GLN A 1079 9.38 -44.29 -19.21
C GLN A 1079 8.51 -43.30 -18.42
N LEU A 1080 8.64 -41.99 -18.67
CA LEU A 1080 7.80 -40.97 -18.04
C LEU A 1080 6.35 -40.96 -18.53
N THR A 1081 6.04 -41.63 -19.64
CA THR A 1081 4.66 -41.84 -20.09
C THR A 1081 3.95 -42.93 -19.27
N HIS A 1082 4.71 -43.85 -18.66
CA HIS A 1082 4.19 -45.01 -17.94
C HIS A 1082 4.42 -44.94 -16.41
N GLY A 1083 5.02 -43.87 -15.91
CA GLY A 1083 5.23 -43.62 -14.48
C GLY A 1083 5.94 -42.29 -14.24
N ASP A 1084 6.17 -41.93 -12.98
CA ASP A 1084 6.78 -40.64 -12.62
C ASP A 1084 8.31 -40.68 -12.57
N THR A 1085 8.94 -41.78 -13.01
CA THR A 1085 10.41 -41.95 -12.95
C THR A 1085 11.00 -42.55 -14.21
N TYR A 1086 12.25 -42.20 -14.53
CA TYR A 1086 13.05 -42.82 -15.59
C TYR A 1086 14.42 -43.28 -15.09
N THR A 1087 15.02 -44.22 -15.81
CA THR A 1087 16.45 -44.56 -15.73
C THR A 1087 17.06 -44.65 -17.15
N SER A 1088 18.24 -44.06 -17.38
CA SER A 1088 18.94 -44.10 -18.68
C SER A 1088 20.45 -43.98 -18.50
N LEU A 1089 21.23 -44.53 -19.45
CA LEU A 1089 22.70 -44.54 -19.42
C LEU A 1089 23.27 -43.86 -20.68
N TYR A 1090 24.14 -42.88 -20.49
CA TYR A 1090 24.75 -42.12 -21.59
C TYR A 1090 26.08 -41.45 -21.21
N PRO A 1091 26.96 -41.16 -22.19
CA PRO A 1091 28.20 -40.42 -21.95
C PRO A 1091 27.98 -38.90 -21.80
N ILE A 1092 28.85 -38.23 -21.03
CA ILE A 1092 28.96 -36.77 -20.92
C ILE A 1092 30.43 -36.37 -21.07
N GLU A 1093 30.70 -35.28 -21.78
CA GLU A 1093 32.04 -34.75 -22.02
C GLU A 1093 32.54 -33.86 -20.86
N ARG A 1094 33.73 -34.18 -20.34
CA ARG A 1094 34.48 -33.36 -19.38
C ARG A 1094 35.19 -32.18 -20.05
N ILE A 1095 35.66 -31.21 -19.27
CA ILE A 1095 36.34 -30.00 -19.78
C ILE A 1095 37.65 -30.33 -20.51
N ASP A 1096 38.30 -31.43 -20.17
CA ASP A 1096 39.54 -31.91 -20.79
C ASP A 1096 39.30 -32.69 -22.10
N GLY A 1097 38.04 -32.84 -22.53
CA GLY A 1097 37.63 -33.56 -23.72
C GLY A 1097 37.48 -35.07 -23.54
N SER A 1098 37.68 -35.61 -22.33
CA SER A 1098 37.37 -37.01 -22.01
C SER A 1098 35.87 -37.21 -21.77
N PHE A 1099 35.35 -38.43 -21.94
CA PHE A 1099 33.94 -38.76 -21.68
C PHE A 1099 33.80 -39.61 -20.43
N CYS A 1100 32.85 -39.27 -19.57
CA CYS A 1100 32.40 -40.11 -18.45
C CYS A 1100 31.01 -40.66 -18.76
N THR A 1101 30.79 -41.96 -18.53
CA THR A 1101 29.45 -42.56 -18.68
C THR A 1101 28.68 -42.41 -17.38
N VAL A 1102 27.47 -41.87 -17.47
CA VAL A 1102 26.60 -41.65 -16.33
C VAL A 1102 25.36 -42.51 -16.41
N TYR A 1103 24.97 -43.07 -15.27
CA TYR A 1103 23.66 -43.66 -15.05
C TYR A 1103 22.75 -42.59 -14.45
N SER A 1104 21.77 -42.14 -15.22
CA SER A 1104 20.81 -41.09 -14.86
C SER A 1104 19.50 -41.70 -14.39
N THR A 1105 19.06 -41.33 -13.20
CA THR A 1105 17.72 -41.67 -12.70
C THR A 1105 16.96 -40.38 -12.40
N GLY A 1106 15.77 -40.20 -13.00
CA GLY A 1106 15.00 -38.97 -12.87
C GLY A 1106 13.58 -39.18 -12.39
N HIS A 1107 13.02 -38.19 -11.68
CA HIS A 1107 11.64 -38.18 -11.21
C HIS A 1107 10.92 -36.91 -11.69
N TYR A 1108 9.74 -37.07 -12.27
CA TYR A 1108 8.87 -36.00 -12.74
C TYR A 1108 8.01 -35.45 -11.61
N THR A 1109 7.84 -34.13 -11.55
CA THR A 1109 7.00 -33.46 -10.55
C THR A 1109 6.15 -32.39 -11.21
N SER A 1110 4.85 -32.35 -10.89
CA SER A 1110 3.92 -31.36 -11.42
C SER A 1110 3.95 -30.06 -10.60
N GLY A 1111 4.00 -28.92 -11.28
CA GLY A 1111 4.06 -27.59 -10.65
C GLY A 1111 3.54 -26.48 -11.57
N PRO A 1112 3.30 -25.27 -11.03
CA PRO A 1112 2.60 -24.17 -11.72
C PRO A 1112 3.39 -23.49 -12.85
N ARG A 1113 4.57 -24.00 -13.26
CA ARG A 1113 5.42 -23.46 -14.34
C ARG A 1113 5.81 -24.53 -15.37
N GLY A 1114 4.99 -25.58 -15.51
CA GLY A 1114 5.30 -26.78 -16.28
C GLY A 1114 6.09 -27.80 -15.46
N GLY A 1115 5.96 -29.09 -15.78
CA GLY A 1115 6.55 -30.17 -15.00
C GLY A 1115 8.08 -30.12 -14.96
N GLU A 1116 8.66 -30.33 -13.78
CA GLU A 1116 10.11 -30.37 -13.56
C GLU A 1116 10.57 -31.81 -13.34
N ILE A 1117 11.72 -32.15 -13.94
CA ILE A 1117 12.39 -33.43 -13.71
C ILE A 1117 13.64 -33.22 -12.88
N TYR A 1118 13.74 -33.98 -11.79
CA TYR A 1118 14.89 -34.02 -10.89
C TYR A 1118 15.68 -35.30 -11.19
N ALA A 1119 16.89 -35.18 -11.73
CA ALA A 1119 17.70 -36.32 -12.16
C ALA A 1119 19.03 -36.41 -11.42
N ASN A 1120 19.32 -37.61 -10.91
CA ASN A 1120 20.59 -37.98 -10.29
C ASN A 1120 21.46 -38.74 -11.30
N LEU A 1121 22.70 -38.32 -11.49
CA LEU A 1121 23.65 -38.88 -12.46
C LEU A 1121 24.84 -39.47 -11.71
N ILE A 1122 24.97 -40.79 -11.73
CA ILE A 1122 26.07 -41.48 -11.07
C ILE A 1122 27.08 -41.87 -12.15
N GLU A 1123 28.32 -41.38 -12.05
CA GLU A 1123 29.40 -41.84 -12.93
C GLU A 1123 29.67 -43.32 -12.64
N VAL A 1124 29.66 -44.14 -13.68
CA VAL A 1124 29.91 -45.58 -13.52
C VAL A 1124 31.39 -45.86 -13.82
N PRO A 1125 32.20 -46.23 -12.82
CA PRO A 1125 33.62 -46.50 -13.03
C PRO A 1125 33.78 -47.80 -13.82
N HIS A 1126 34.28 -47.67 -15.05
CA HIS A 1126 34.62 -48.78 -15.95
C HIS A 1126 33.53 -49.84 -16.14
N ILE A 1127 32.54 -49.54 -16.98
CA ILE A 1127 31.85 -50.61 -17.73
C ILE A 1127 32.71 -50.94 -18.96
N THR A 1128 33.78 -51.70 -18.73
CA THR A 1128 34.23 -52.65 -19.74
C THR A 1128 33.18 -53.75 -19.83
N GLU A 1129 32.49 -53.83 -20.97
CA GLU A 1129 31.77 -55.02 -21.46
C GLU A 1129 30.83 -55.71 -20.46
N LYS A 1130 29.59 -55.21 -20.28
CA LYS A 1130 28.35 -56.04 -20.21
C LYS A 1130 27.10 -55.18 -20.05
N LYS A 1131 25.97 -55.73 -20.52
CA LYS A 1131 24.68 -55.03 -20.74
C LYS A 1131 24.10 -54.41 -19.45
N PRO A 1132 23.34 -53.30 -19.56
CA PRO A 1132 22.74 -52.57 -18.42
C PRO A 1132 21.63 -53.32 -17.66
N ALA A 1133 21.23 -54.52 -18.10
CA ALA A 1133 20.13 -55.26 -17.47
C ALA A 1133 20.53 -55.98 -16.15
N ASP A 1134 21.83 -56.16 -15.90
CA ASP A 1134 22.31 -56.90 -14.72
C ASP A 1134 22.66 -55.97 -13.52
N VAL A 1135 22.44 -54.66 -13.65
CA VAL A 1135 22.73 -53.65 -12.59
C VAL A 1135 21.46 -52.98 -12.04
N LEU A 1136 20.31 -53.13 -12.71
CA LEU A 1136 19.01 -52.59 -12.29
C LEU A 1136 18.44 -53.29 -11.05
#